data_AF-A0A067SZM8-F1
#
_entry.id   AF-A0A067SZM8-F1
#
_cell.length_a   1.000
_cell.length_b   1.000
_cell.length_c   1.000
_cell.angle_alpha   90.00
_cell.angle_beta   90.00
_cell.angle_gamma   90.00
#
_symmetry.space_group_name_H-M   'P 1'
#
loop_
_entity.id
_entity.type
_entity.pdbx_description
1 polymer ?
#
loop_
_entity_poly.entity_id
_entity_poly.type
_entity_poly.pdbx_seq_one_letter_code
_entity_poly.pdbx_strand_id
1 'polypeptide(L)'
;MARLSAAAIGRLHTVFAASAFVVALLLGSALHFHKIVKNSVAAYPDEWFPSVSATIGDWYPERNFFQILIALTSGPRFALVFLQYFLHHSPTSSLPTIVFFSGIIRTLSCGGWVYITSSDDHDVHDFMMILYMVCNIPWMLLGIATTPVARVAVRRKRMLIAGGFFATIAPLIYFFIQHKVHRVPGAYTRYAFFEWGLIFFDVLYDSVAEQEFREVGLQISLSLPTDPSTKLTPAESIHNPNEQQISSAIELVQNQNDVRQRNGSKLATEPMDEQARVHPDKALADAINVALAPAPGHRAENTWRSVLSFMADVYLSYIFWTLFTSLIPTLFYFSVWKLGIAGHELALLSVLSPALLTFVPFSPYDYIFNPTSPTIPSTSASTQSMLDFARTRRGQTNLQLTSLIGILAYLIPSPGGRLLLVAFANIVAVMRQAAAWSGIIEGETDVSYQAIVTGLGVLVSSLLKQANRSNNPVWPFINHKAGGYNKTGLALALLAVYEYSTRPQVASTSISPSVLTNTKSKYHQQRNPYLAALPLGSLLFSLHNFLSDSSTLIAWSWTGYENRLPRGPVPHVHGSLTILAMALGLLIAQVSSTSKRAWIKRALSHPVWFLFGAGSSYVMYTNRDWTGYLGGLGLALFFMSILPLGFNAAAESAAAAVTVMGVDQAVAKTYTIALGVYCVLNLASIFTVAYAFVPGGVYLRERTDLVTFLQMMCLLPAFKVNWKSDNPSNTNATNYKYKSLMRLTIALVSALSLLTTFHRLPRGAPQPFKANVFSESGKSLFNAGIWTVHFGIDNEGHDSQRGIMNLIRDMELDVVGLLETDLHRTAFGHRDLSRLIVEETNYHVDIGPGPNSHTWGAVLLSKFPIISTKHHLLPSPHGELAPAIEAVLDVYGTEVLVLVSHNGQEEDALDRELQTTELARIMAASTRPVVFLGYVVTKPWALPPDPYGIMVIEGRVHDIDVDDNDRWCEYIFYRGLYRTSYARISRGIITDTETQIGQFVLPKHGHNITDDSLEARYLRSRKEEVPVEHWFPMEYYGDAHNGGVNGHYYHVFNTPLYYKIPEGAIV
;
A
#
# COMPACT_ATOMS: atom_id res chain seq x y z
N MET A 1 -20.95 28.16 -15.40
CA MET A 1 -19.81 27.80 -16.28
C MET A 1 -18.56 28.46 -15.70
N ALA A 2 -17.69 27.71 -15.02
CA ALA A 2 -16.42 28.26 -14.54
C ALA A 2 -15.44 28.30 -15.71
N ARG A 3 -15.09 29.51 -16.17
CA ARG A 3 -14.09 29.70 -17.22
C ARG A 3 -12.77 30.00 -16.54
N LEU A 4 -11.81 29.09 -16.65
CA LEU A 4 -10.47 29.31 -16.14
C LEU A 4 -9.64 29.97 -17.25
N SER A 5 -9.01 31.10 -16.96
CA SER A 5 -8.10 31.73 -17.91
C SER A 5 -6.84 30.86 -18.08
N ALA A 6 -6.45 30.52 -19.31
CA ALA A 6 -5.20 29.81 -19.57
C ALA A 6 -3.97 30.63 -19.11
N ALA A 7 -4.09 31.96 -19.05
CA ALA A 7 -3.06 32.83 -18.48
C ALA A 7 -2.80 32.53 -16.99
N ALA A 8 -3.83 32.07 -16.24
CA ALA A 8 -3.65 31.67 -14.85
C ALA A 8 -2.73 30.45 -14.71
N ILE A 9 -2.74 29.53 -15.68
CA ILE A 9 -1.84 28.37 -15.70
C ILE A 9 -0.40 28.80 -15.93
N GLY A 10 -0.16 29.71 -16.90
CA GLY A 10 1.17 30.29 -17.12
C GLY A 10 1.69 31.03 -15.88
N ARG A 11 0.81 31.74 -15.17
CA ARG A 11 1.15 32.40 -13.90
C ARG A 11 1.49 31.40 -12.79
N LEU A 12 0.66 30.38 -12.60
CA LEU A 12 0.89 29.34 -11.58
C LEU A 12 2.21 28.61 -11.79
N HIS A 13 2.52 28.24 -13.04
CA HIS A 13 3.83 27.69 -13.41
C HIS A 13 4.97 28.61 -12.97
N THR A 14 4.91 29.89 -13.37
CA THR A 14 5.96 30.86 -13.09
C THR A 14 6.15 31.08 -11.58
N VAL A 15 5.04 31.21 -10.83
CA VAL A 15 5.09 31.43 -9.38
C VAL A 15 5.69 30.23 -8.66
N PHE A 16 5.24 29.00 -8.96
CA PHE A 16 5.78 27.82 -8.29
C PHE A 16 7.23 27.55 -8.67
N ALA A 17 7.59 27.69 -9.96
CA ALA A 17 8.96 27.52 -10.42
C ALA A 17 9.91 28.53 -9.76
N ALA A 18 9.56 29.82 -9.78
CA ALA A 18 10.39 30.87 -9.17
C ALA A 18 10.47 30.69 -7.64
N SER A 19 9.35 30.34 -6.99
CA SER A 19 9.33 30.10 -5.55
C SER A 19 10.22 28.92 -5.15
N ALA A 20 10.26 27.85 -5.96
CA ALA A 20 11.11 26.69 -5.68
C ALA A 20 12.58 27.09 -5.51
N PHE A 21 13.10 27.85 -6.48
CA PHE A 21 14.48 28.30 -6.49
C PHE A 21 14.78 29.37 -5.42
N VAL A 22 13.88 30.34 -5.21
CA VAL A 22 14.07 31.40 -4.20
C VAL A 22 14.01 30.83 -2.78
N VAL A 23 13.02 29.97 -2.48
CA VAL A 23 12.89 29.36 -1.15
C VAL A 23 14.09 28.47 -0.85
N ALA A 24 14.56 27.68 -1.82
CA ALA A 24 15.75 26.85 -1.65
C ALA A 24 16.99 27.70 -1.33
N LEU A 25 17.22 28.77 -2.09
CA LEU A 25 18.36 29.66 -1.85
C LEU A 25 18.29 30.35 -0.48
N LEU A 26 17.11 30.83 -0.07
CA LEU A 26 16.93 31.48 1.22
C LEU A 26 17.13 30.51 2.39
N LEU A 27 16.54 29.31 2.32
CA LEU A 27 16.67 28.30 3.36
C LEU A 27 18.10 27.75 3.44
N GLY A 28 18.70 27.41 2.30
CA GLY A 28 20.09 26.96 2.25
C GLY A 28 21.07 28.02 2.77
N SER A 29 20.86 29.29 2.42
CA SER A 29 21.68 30.40 2.93
C SER A 29 21.45 30.68 4.42
N ALA A 30 20.26 30.39 4.95
CA ALA A 30 19.95 30.60 6.37
C ALA A 30 20.44 29.45 7.27
N LEU A 31 20.38 28.21 6.79
CA LEU A 31 20.59 27.00 7.59
C LEU A 31 21.96 26.36 7.34
N HIS A 32 22.43 26.36 6.09
CA HIS A 32 23.59 25.57 5.65
C HIS A 32 24.64 26.37 4.87
N PHE A 33 24.69 27.70 5.04
CA PHE A 33 25.55 28.62 4.26
C PHE A 33 26.98 28.10 4.01
N HIS A 34 27.74 27.83 5.08
CA HIS A 34 29.13 27.38 4.96
C HIS A 34 29.28 26.01 4.28
N LYS A 35 28.24 25.17 4.31
CA LYS A 35 28.25 23.86 3.67
C LYS A 35 27.98 23.99 2.17
N ILE A 36 27.04 24.83 1.76
CA ILE A 36 26.63 24.98 0.34
C ILE A 36 27.58 25.84 -0.49
N VAL A 37 28.40 26.70 0.12
CA VAL A 37 29.45 27.46 -0.59
C VAL A 37 30.79 26.72 -0.69
N LYS A 38 30.94 25.59 0.00
CA LYS A 38 32.17 24.79 -0.01
C LYS A 38 32.26 23.97 -1.29
N ASN A 39 33.41 24.00 -1.96
CA ASN A 39 33.68 23.17 -3.14
C ASN A 39 35.05 22.47 -3.06
N SER A 40 35.44 21.78 -4.14
CA SER A 40 36.69 21.00 -4.21
C SER A 40 38.00 21.82 -4.27
N VAL A 41 37.91 23.14 -4.42
CA VAL A 41 39.05 24.06 -4.58
C VAL A 41 39.15 25.01 -3.39
N ALA A 42 38.05 25.63 -2.98
CA ALA A 42 38.01 26.63 -1.91
C ALA A 42 36.70 26.58 -1.12
N ALA A 43 36.65 27.36 -0.03
CA ALA A 43 35.48 27.56 0.81
C ALA A 43 35.36 29.06 1.15
N TYR A 44 34.40 29.41 2.01
CA TYR A 44 34.29 30.77 2.54
C TYR A 44 35.62 31.19 3.24
N PRO A 45 36.15 32.41 3.00
CA PRO A 45 35.51 33.58 2.39
C PRO A 45 35.69 33.75 0.87
N ASP A 46 36.56 32.95 0.23
CA ASP A 46 36.81 33.07 -1.21
C ASP A 46 35.59 32.67 -2.03
N GLU A 47 34.84 31.68 -1.52
CA GLU A 47 33.56 31.24 -2.07
C GLU A 47 32.41 31.72 -1.18
N TRP A 48 31.55 32.56 -1.73
CA TRP A 48 30.55 33.30 -0.95
C TRP A 48 29.16 33.31 -1.61
N PHE A 49 28.99 32.73 -2.80
CA PHE A 49 27.68 32.51 -3.41
C PHE A 49 27.54 31.05 -3.86
N PRO A 50 26.50 30.32 -3.40
CA PRO A 50 26.35 28.89 -3.66
C PRO A 50 25.85 28.62 -5.09
N SER A 51 26.26 27.49 -5.67
CA SER A 51 25.72 27.00 -6.94
C SER A 51 24.29 26.48 -6.78
N VAL A 52 23.55 26.39 -7.89
CA VAL A 52 22.19 25.86 -7.91
C VAL A 52 22.19 24.42 -7.40
N SER A 53 23.08 23.57 -7.91
CA SER A 53 23.17 22.16 -7.53
C SER A 53 23.51 21.98 -6.04
N ALA A 54 24.45 22.75 -5.49
CA ALA A 54 24.78 22.68 -4.06
C ALA A 54 23.64 23.15 -3.15
N THR A 55 22.81 24.08 -3.63
CA THR A 55 21.68 24.64 -2.88
C THR A 55 20.51 23.65 -2.78
N ILE A 56 20.32 22.77 -3.76
CA ILE A 56 19.15 21.90 -3.87
C ILE A 56 19.44 20.40 -3.72
N GLY A 57 20.72 20.01 -3.62
CA GLY A 57 21.15 18.61 -3.69
C GLY A 57 21.11 17.84 -2.37
N ASP A 58 21.69 18.40 -1.30
CA ASP A 58 22.18 17.54 -0.21
C ASP A 58 21.54 17.77 1.16
N TRP A 59 20.98 18.96 1.41
CA TRP A 59 20.63 19.37 2.77
C TRP A 59 19.13 19.52 3.01
N TYR A 60 18.68 18.97 4.14
CA TYR A 60 17.33 19.16 4.68
C TYR A 60 17.28 20.45 5.51
N PRO A 61 16.23 21.29 5.41
CA PRO A 61 14.95 21.08 4.71
C PRO A 61 14.86 21.70 3.31
N GLU A 62 15.85 22.47 2.86
CA GLU A 62 15.79 23.23 1.60
C GLU A 62 15.54 22.35 0.37
N ARG A 63 16.15 21.16 0.32
CA ARG A 63 15.89 20.14 -0.72
C ARG A 63 14.42 19.76 -0.79
N ASN A 64 13.78 19.50 0.34
CA ASN A 64 12.40 19.03 0.40
C ASN A 64 11.43 20.13 -0.07
N PHE A 65 11.64 21.37 0.37
CA PHE A 65 10.83 22.51 -0.09
C PHE A 65 10.99 22.73 -1.59
N PHE A 66 12.21 22.64 -2.11
CA PHE A 66 12.48 22.71 -3.55
C PHE A 66 11.71 21.62 -4.32
N GLN A 67 11.86 20.35 -3.91
CA GLN A 67 11.21 19.22 -4.56
C GLN A 67 9.68 19.33 -4.55
N ILE A 68 9.08 19.71 -3.41
CA ILE A 68 7.62 19.93 -3.31
C ILE A 68 7.15 21.02 -4.27
N LEU A 69 7.83 22.16 -4.32
CA LEU A 69 7.45 23.28 -5.19
C LEU A 69 7.63 22.94 -6.68
N ILE A 70 8.67 22.17 -7.05
CA ILE A 70 8.82 21.63 -8.40
C ILE A 70 7.74 20.59 -8.71
N ALA A 71 7.33 19.75 -7.75
CA ALA A 71 6.20 18.83 -7.90
C ALA A 71 4.91 19.59 -8.25
N LEU A 72 4.62 20.67 -7.52
CA LEU A 72 3.47 21.55 -7.76
C LEU A 72 3.56 22.28 -9.11
N THR A 73 4.78 22.55 -9.58
CA THR A 73 5.04 23.16 -10.90
C THR A 73 4.73 22.19 -12.05
N SER A 74 4.86 20.88 -11.85
CA SER A 74 4.76 19.87 -12.92
C SER A 74 3.44 19.92 -13.70
N GLY A 75 2.30 19.95 -13.01
CA GLY A 75 0.98 20.02 -13.62
C GLY A 75 0.80 21.27 -14.51
N PRO A 76 0.99 22.48 -13.96
CA PRO A 76 1.03 23.71 -14.75
C PRO A 76 2.03 23.68 -15.91
N ARG A 77 3.20 23.06 -15.75
CA ARG A 77 4.23 22.97 -16.79
C ARG A 77 3.78 22.12 -17.97
N PHE A 78 3.23 20.93 -17.72
CA PHE A 78 2.65 20.10 -18.78
C PHE A 78 1.50 20.83 -19.47
N ALA A 79 0.58 21.41 -18.70
CA ALA A 79 -0.53 22.18 -19.26
C ALA A 79 -0.05 23.34 -20.17
N LEU A 80 0.99 24.06 -19.77
CA LEU A 80 1.60 25.12 -20.57
C LEU A 80 2.12 24.57 -21.92
N VAL A 81 2.88 23.46 -21.89
CA VAL A 81 3.41 22.81 -23.11
C VAL A 81 2.28 22.39 -24.06
N PHE A 82 1.22 21.77 -23.54
CA PHE A 82 0.06 21.36 -24.33
C PHE A 82 -0.69 22.55 -24.93
N LEU A 83 -0.99 23.58 -24.12
CA LEU A 83 -1.70 24.77 -24.58
C LEU A 83 -0.91 25.53 -25.64
N GLN A 84 0.41 25.61 -25.49
CA GLN A 84 1.29 26.23 -26.48
C GLN A 84 1.33 25.44 -27.79
N TYR A 85 1.34 24.10 -27.72
CA TYR A 85 1.23 23.26 -28.92
C TYR A 85 -0.07 23.52 -29.68
N PHE A 86 -1.22 23.48 -29.00
CA PHE A 86 -2.52 23.73 -29.65
C PHE A 86 -2.60 25.14 -30.24
N LEU A 87 -1.96 26.12 -29.61
CA LEU A 87 -1.96 27.50 -30.08
C LEU A 87 -1.09 27.71 -31.33
N HIS A 88 -0.01 26.95 -31.47
CA HIS A 88 0.96 27.10 -32.57
C HIS A 88 0.80 26.04 -33.66
N HIS A 89 -0.01 25.00 -33.43
CA HIS A 89 -0.21 23.90 -34.37
C HIS A 89 -0.79 24.39 -35.70
N SER A 90 -0.15 24.00 -36.79
CA SER A 90 -0.62 24.21 -38.16
C SER A 90 -0.49 22.91 -38.94
N PRO A 91 -1.48 22.53 -39.78
CA PRO A 91 -1.38 21.34 -40.64
C PRO A 91 -0.24 21.42 -41.68
N THR A 92 0.38 22.59 -41.84
CA THR A 92 1.44 22.83 -42.84
C THR A 92 2.86 22.80 -42.28
N SER A 93 3.06 22.66 -40.96
CA SER A 93 4.39 22.71 -40.34
C SER A 93 4.51 21.73 -39.18
N SER A 94 5.61 20.96 -39.16
CA SER A 94 5.96 20.05 -38.06
C SER A 94 6.73 20.74 -36.92
N LEU A 95 7.10 22.01 -37.06
CA LEU A 95 7.90 22.74 -36.06
C LEU A 95 7.21 22.84 -34.68
N PRO A 96 5.90 23.13 -34.57
CA PRO A 96 5.20 23.13 -33.28
C PRO A 96 5.22 21.74 -32.61
N THR A 97 5.19 20.66 -33.39
CA THR A 97 5.27 19.29 -32.89
C THR A 97 6.66 18.99 -32.31
N ILE A 98 7.73 19.49 -32.93
CA ILE A 98 9.10 19.36 -32.40
C ILE A 98 9.24 20.16 -31.09
N VAL A 99 8.69 21.37 -31.02
CA VAL A 99 8.65 22.19 -29.79
C VAL A 99 7.88 21.47 -28.68
N PHE A 100 6.76 20.82 -29.02
CA PHE A 100 5.97 20.04 -28.08
C PHE A 100 6.77 18.87 -27.48
N PHE A 101 7.37 18.02 -28.33
CA PHE A 101 8.19 16.90 -27.84
C PHE A 101 9.41 17.38 -27.03
N SER A 102 10.08 18.43 -27.49
CA SER A 102 11.16 19.08 -26.75
C SER A 102 10.68 19.56 -25.36
N GLY A 103 9.49 20.16 -25.28
CA GLY A 103 8.89 20.60 -24.01
C GLY A 103 8.53 19.45 -23.07
N ILE A 104 8.03 18.32 -23.60
CA ILE A 104 7.74 17.11 -22.82
C ILE A 104 9.03 16.48 -22.28
N ILE A 105 10.02 16.26 -23.14
CA ILE A 105 11.32 15.69 -22.74
C ILE A 105 11.97 16.60 -21.70
N ARG A 106 12.00 17.92 -21.94
CA ARG A 106 12.50 18.90 -20.98
C ARG A 106 11.79 18.80 -19.63
N THR A 107 10.47 18.67 -19.62
CA THR A 107 9.70 18.57 -18.37
C THR A 107 10.03 17.29 -17.60
N LEU A 108 10.17 16.16 -18.30
CA LEU A 108 10.55 14.87 -17.70
C LEU A 108 11.99 14.88 -17.19
N SER A 109 12.93 15.41 -17.97
CA SER A 109 14.34 15.56 -17.58
C SER A 109 14.49 16.46 -16.35
N CYS A 110 13.66 17.51 -16.23
CA CYS A 110 13.60 18.33 -15.02
C CYS A 110 13.22 17.52 -13.78
N GLY A 111 12.22 16.64 -13.90
CA GLY A 111 11.90 15.71 -12.82
C GLY A 111 13.06 14.77 -12.52
N GLY A 112 13.72 14.26 -13.57
CA GLY A 112 14.89 13.38 -13.47
C GLY A 112 15.98 13.95 -12.56
N TRP A 113 16.54 15.12 -12.88
CA TRP A 113 17.64 15.68 -12.10
C TRP A 113 17.23 16.27 -10.74
N VAL A 114 15.95 16.59 -10.53
CA VAL A 114 15.43 17.11 -9.24
C VAL A 114 15.19 16.00 -8.21
N TYR A 115 14.73 14.82 -8.66
CA TYR A 115 14.39 13.70 -7.76
C TYR A 115 15.48 12.63 -7.69
N ILE A 116 16.34 12.54 -8.71
CA ILE A 116 17.58 11.75 -8.67
C ILE A 116 18.69 12.75 -8.36
N THR A 117 19.09 12.84 -7.09
CA THR A 117 20.14 13.80 -6.70
C THR A 117 21.53 13.28 -7.04
N SER A 118 22.50 14.18 -7.12
CA SER A 118 23.91 13.82 -7.32
C SER A 118 24.46 12.87 -6.25
N SER A 119 23.85 12.88 -5.06
CA SER A 119 24.15 11.97 -3.95
C SER A 119 23.47 10.60 -4.07
N ASP A 120 22.34 10.50 -4.81
CA ASP A 120 21.65 9.23 -5.06
C ASP A 120 22.27 8.48 -6.26
N ASP A 121 22.47 9.15 -7.39
CA ASP A 121 23.10 8.62 -8.61
C ASP A 121 23.67 9.78 -9.45
N HIS A 122 24.98 9.95 -9.39
CA HIS A 122 25.69 11.07 -10.02
C HIS A 122 25.57 11.06 -11.56
N ASP A 123 25.63 9.89 -12.19
CA ASP A 123 25.66 9.77 -13.65
C ASP A 123 24.28 10.04 -14.25
N VAL A 124 23.22 9.52 -13.64
CA VAL A 124 21.84 9.75 -14.08
C VAL A 124 21.43 11.20 -13.83
N HIS A 125 21.83 11.79 -12.70
CA HIS A 125 21.60 13.20 -12.41
C HIS A 125 22.18 14.11 -13.51
N ASP A 126 23.46 13.93 -13.84
CA ASP A 126 24.16 14.72 -14.85
C ASP A 126 23.56 14.53 -16.24
N PHE A 127 23.24 13.28 -16.62
CA PHE A 127 22.60 13.00 -17.91
C PHE A 127 21.25 13.74 -18.04
N MET A 128 20.41 13.69 -17.01
CA MET A 128 19.09 14.34 -17.03
C MET A 128 19.22 15.87 -17.03
N MET A 129 20.20 16.44 -16.34
CA MET A 129 20.50 17.87 -16.35
C MET A 129 21.00 18.33 -17.73
N ILE A 130 21.91 17.59 -18.36
CA ILE A 130 22.41 17.88 -19.71
C ILE A 130 21.27 17.78 -20.73
N LEU A 131 20.47 16.72 -20.67
CA LEU A 131 19.32 16.53 -21.55
C LEU A 131 18.32 17.68 -21.41
N TYR A 132 18.08 18.16 -20.19
CA TYR A 132 17.27 19.36 -19.92
C TYR A 132 17.82 20.59 -20.64
N MET A 133 19.11 20.88 -20.47
CA MET A 133 19.78 22.03 -21.09
C MET A 133 19.79 21.95 -22.61
N VAL A 134 20.05 20.78 -23.18
CA VAL A 134 20.01 20.57 -24.64
C VAL A 134 18.60 20.80 -25.18
N CYS A 135 17.56 20.34 -24.47
CA CYS A 135 16.17 20.55 -24.87
C CYS A 135 15.75 22.03 -24.81
N ASN A 136 16.43 22.91 -24.05
CA ASN A 136 16.17 24.34 -24.07
C ASN A 136 16.47 25.00 -25.43
N ILE A 137 17.40 24.44 -26.21
CA ILE A 137 17.78 24.98 -27.52
C ILE A 137 16.58 24.94 -28.50
N PRO A 138 15.99 23.76 -28.82
CA PRO A 138 14.80 23.71 -29.67
C PRO A 138 13.60 24.38 -29.02
N TRP A 139 13.41 24.30 -27.69
CA TRP A 139 12.31 24.96 -26.98
C TRP A 139 12.30 26.49 -27.20
N MET A 140 13.46 27.14 -27.08
CA MET A 140 13.57 28.60 -27.21
C MET A 140 13.62 29.04 -28.69
N LEU A 141 14.47 28.43 -29.50
CA LEU A 141 14.67 28.87 -30.90
C LEU A 141 13.45 28.55 -31.77
N LEU A 142 12.93 27.33 -31.70
CA LEU A 142 11.75 26.95 -32.48
C LEU A 142 10.48 27.57 -31.87
N GLY A 143 10.41 27.76 -30.55
CA GLY A 143 9.31 28.50 -29.92
C GLY A 143 9.19 29.95 -30.41
N ILE A 144 10.31 30.64 -30.66
CA ILE A 144 10.32 31.96 -31.32
C ILE A 144 9.85 31.85 -32.77
N ALA A 145 10.28 30.83 -33.50
CA ALA A 145 9.93 30.62 -34.90
C ALA A 145 8.45 30.27 -35.12
N THR A 146 7.84 29.52 -34.18
CA THR A 146 6.42 29.13 -34.23
C THR A 146 5.48 30.20 -33.66
N THR A 147 6.01 31.22 -32.98
CA THR A 147 5.20 32.34 -32.49
C THR A 147 4.65 33.15 -33.68
N PRO A 148 3.32 33.37 -33.79
CA PRO A 148 2.74 34.08 -34.93
C PRO A 148 3.33 35.48 -35.14
N VAL A 149 3.63 35.83 -36.39
CA VAL A 149 4.25 37.12 -36.77
C VAL A 149 3.42 38.34 -36.34
N ALA A 150 2.10 38.17 -36.23
CA ALA A 150 1.18 39.19 -35.73
C ALA A 150 1.41 39.58 -34.25
N ARG A 151 2.06 38.72 -33.44
CA ARG A 151 2.31 38.95 -32.00
C ARG A 151 3.72 39.49 -31.76
N VAL A 152 3.98 40.69 -32.26
CA VAL A 152 5.31 41.33 -32.23
C VAL A 152 5.85 41.49 -30.80
N ALA A 153 5.01 41.83 -29.82
CA ALA A 153 5.43 42.03 -28.43
C ALA A 153 5.91 40.73 -27.76
N VAL A 154 5.14 39.64 -27.90
CA VAL A 154 5.49 38.29 -27.38
C VAL A 154 6.77 37.79 -28.03
N ARG A 155 6.86 37.88 -29.36
CA ARG A 155 8.03 37.43 -30.12
C ARG A 155 9.28 38.22 -29.74
N ARG A 156 9.20 39.54 -29.58
CA ARG A 156 10.31 40.40 -29.16
C ARG A 156 10.79 40.06 -27.75
N LYS A 157 9.88 39.80 -26.81
CA LYS A 157 10.25 39.36 -25.45
C LYS A 157 10.94 38.00 -25.46
N ARG A 158 10.40 37.01 -26.15
CA ARG A 158 11.04 35.68 -26.32
C ARG A 158 12.43 35.80 -26.91
N MET A 159 12.62 36.62 -27.95
CA MET A 159 13.94 36.88 -28.56
C MET A 159 14.93 37.52 -27.58
N LEU A 160 14.50 38.52 -26.81
CA LEU A 160 15.37 39.20 -25.86
C LEU A 160 15.78 38.28 -24.69
N ILE A 161 14.83 37.51 -24.14
CA ILE A 161 15.08 36.60 -23.03
C ILE A 161 15.94 35.41 -23.48
N ALA A 162 15.64 34.80 -24.63
CA ALA A 162 16.47 33.74 -25.19
C ALA A 162 17.87 34.23 -25.53
N GLY A 163 18.01 35.47 -26.05
CA GLY A 163 19.29 36.12 -26.24
C GLY A 163 20.08 36.26 -24.93
N GLY A 164 19.42 36.63 -23.83
CA GLY A 164 20.00 36.65 -22.48
C GLY A 164 20.46 35.28 -22.01
N PHE A 165 19.62 34.25 -22.18
CA PHE A 165 19.96 32.85 -21.85
C PHE A 165 21.22 32.37 -22.59
N PHE A 166 21.28 32.55 -23.92
CA PHE A 166 22.45 32.13 -24.68
C PHE A 166 23.69 32.99 -24.39
N ALA A 167 23.53 34.28 -24.10
CA ALA A 167 24.63 35.15 -23.71
C ALA A 167 25.26 34.74 -22.37
N THR A 168 24.48 34.19 -21.42
CA THR A 168 25.00 33.70 -20.14
C THR A 168 25.85 32.43 -20.25
N ILE A 169 25.73 31.65 -21.33
CA ILE A 169 26.49 30.39 -21.51
C ILE A 169 27.99 30.65 -21.66
N ALA A 170 28.38 31.68 -22.42
CA ALA A 170 29.79 31.97 -22.68
C ALA A 170 30.60 32.29 -21.40
N PRO A 171 30.17 33.24 -20.52
CA PRO A 171 30.86 33.48 -19.26
C PRO A 171 30.74 32.31 -18.29
N LEU A 172 29.63 31.55 -18.30
CA LEU A 172 29.49 30.33 -17.50
C LEU A 172 30.59 29.31 -17.84
N ILE A 173 30.76 28.98 -19.12
CA ILE A 173 31.79 28.04 -19.58
C ILE A 173 33.19 28.56 -19.22
N TYR A 174 33.44 29.85 -19.42
CA TYR A 174 34.72 30.46 -19.05
C TYR A 174 35.05 30.26 -17.57
N PHE A 175 34.13 30.62 -16.66
CA PHE A 175 34.36 30.48 -15.22
C PHE A 175 34.35 29.01 -14.75
N PHE A 176 33.61 28.14 -15.43
CA PHE A 176 33.70 26.70 -15.21
C PHE A 176 35.11 26.17 -15.49
N ILE A 177 35.74 26.59 -16.60
CA ILE A 177 37.13 26.22 -16.93
C ILE A 177 38.10 26.81 -15.90
N GLN A 178 37.91 28.07 -15.48
CA GLN A 178 38.74 28.68 -14.44
C GLN A 178 38.67 27.91 -13.10
N HIS A 179 37.51 27.39 -12.74
CA HIS A 179 37.33 26.57 -11.54
C HIS A 179 37.88 25.14 -11.70
N LYS A 180 37.47 24.42 -12.74
CA LYS A 180 37.81 22.98 -12.89
C LYS A 180 39.22 22.73 -13.38
N VAL A 181 39.69 23.51 -14.36
CA VAL A 181 41.00 23.30 -15.00
C VAL A 181 42.06 24.14 -14.31
N HIS A 182 41.81 25.43 -14.14
CA HIS A 182 42.81 26.35 -13.57
C HIS A 182 42.75 26.46 -12.04
N ARG A 183 41.76 25.83 -11.38
CA ARG A 183 41.60 25.77 -9.91
C ARG A 183 41.76 27.13 -9.21
N VAL A 184 41.19 28.18 -9.81
CA VAL A 184 41.25 29.56 -9.26
C VAL A 184 40.21 29.73 -8.14
N PRO A 185 40.61 30.11 -6.90
CA PRO A 185 39.67 30.41 -5.81
C PRO A 185 38.70 31.56 -6.17
N GLY A 186 37.42 31.42 -5.84
CA GLY A 186 36.37 32.41 -6.13
C GLY A 186 35.85 32.39 -7.58
N ALA A 187 36.44 31.58 -8.47
CA ALA A 187 35.90 31.36 -9.80
C ALA A 187 34.56 30.59 -9.77
N TYR A 188 34.36 29.72 -8.78
CA TYR A 188 33.13 28.94 -8.67
C TYR A 188 31.93 29.79 -8.27
N THR A 189 32.10 30.75 -7.36
CA THR A 189 31.10 31.76 -7.02
C THR A 189 30.67 32.55 -8.26
N ARG A 190 31.62 32.97 -9.11
CA ARG A 190 31.30 33.68 -10.36
C ARG A 190 30.56 32.78 -11.34
N TYR A 191 30.96 31.51 -11.47
CA TYR A 191 30.23 30.50 -12.22
C TYR A 191 28.78 30.36 -11.70
N ALA A 192 28.60 30.25 -10.39
CA ALA A 192 27.29 30.11 -9.76
C ALA A 192 26.35 31.27 -10.11
N PHE A 193 26.83 32.52 -10.14
CA PHE A 193 26.01 33.65 -10.59
C PHE A 193 25.44 33.49 -12.00
N PHE A 194 26.25 32.99 -12.95
CA PHE A 194 25.77 32.75 -14.31
C PHE A 194 24.87 31.51 -14.40
N GLU A 195 25.08 30.52 -13.54
CA GLU A 195 24.22 29.34 -13.42
C GLU A 195 22.81 29.72 -12.93
N TRP A 196 22.73 30.51 -11.85
CA TRP A 196 21.47 31.11 -11.39
C TRP A 196 20.85 32.02 -12.46
N GLY A 197 21.68 32.71 -13.26
CA GLY A 197 21.25 33.49 -14.41
C GLY A 197 20.54 32.66 -15.48
N LEU A 198 21.07 31.46 -15.81
CA LEU A 198 20.43 30.55 -16.76
C LEU A 198 19.04 30.11 -16.27
N ILE A 199 18.93 29.75 -14.99
CA ILE A 199 17.64 29.37 -14.38
C ILE A 199 16.65 30.54 -14.42
N PHE A 200 17.12 31.74 -14.11
CA PHE A 200 16.30 32.95 -14.18
C PHE A 200 15.75 33.19 -15.58
N PHE A 201 16.60 33.15 -16.61
CA PHE A 201 16.17 33.37 -18.00
C PHE A 201 15.27 32.24 -18.50
N ASP A 202 15.46 31.01 -18.05
CA ASP A 202 14.63 29.87 -18.41
C ASP A 202 13.19 30.01 -17.86
N VAL A 203 13.05 30.27 -16.57
CA VAL A 203 11.74 30.51 -15.93
C VAL A 203 11.08 31.76 -16.53
N LEU A 204 11.86 32.81 -16.79
CA LEU A 204 11.37 34.04 -17.40
C LEU A 204 10.89 33.82 -18.84
N TYR A 205 11.56 32.96 -19.62
CA TYR A 205 11.13 32.61 -20.97
C TYR A 205 9.76 31.94 -20.97
N ASP A 206 9.56 30.97 -20.07
CA ASP A 206 8.28 30.27 -19.92
C ASP A 206 7.16 31.20 -19.44
N SER A 207 7.48 32.19 -18.61
CA SER A 207 6.50 33.19 -18.13
C SER A 207 5.84 33.99 -19.25
N VAL A 208 6.49 34.12 -20.41
CA VAL A 208 5.94 34.83 -21.59
C VAL A 208 4.68 34.14 -22.12
N ALA A 209 4.49 32.84 -21.85
CA ALA A 209 3.28 32.11 -22.20
C ALA A 209 2.03 32.70 -21.52
N GLU A 210 2.13 33.26 -20.30
CA GLU A 210 1.00 33.95 -19.65
C GLU A 210 0.52 35.12 -20.51
N GLN A 211 1.45 35.95 -20.99
CA GLN A 211 1.12 37.10 -21.83
C GLN A 211 0.49 36.64 -23.14
N GLU A 212 1.05 35.60 -23.77
CA GLU A 212 0.52 35.06 -25.02
C GLU A 212 -0.90 34.50 -24.85
N PHE A 213 -1.17 33.73 -23.79
CA PHE A 213 -2.51 33.21 -23.52
C PHE A 213 -3.51 34.32 -23.21
N ARG A 214 -3.07 35.41 -22.57
CA ARG A 214 -3.90 36.58 -22.28
C ARG A 214 -4.23 37.38 -23.54
N GLU A 215 -3.26 37.61 -24.43
CA GLU A 215 -3.46 38.32 -25.70
C GLU A 215 -4.41 37.56 -26.64
N VAL A 216 -4.42 36.23 -26.56
CA VAL A 216 -5.32 35.36 -27.34
C VAL A 216 -6.71 35.26 -26.72
N GLY A 217 -6.88 35.67 -25.46
CA GLY A 217 -8.12 35.46 -24.73
C GLY A 217 -8.43 33.97 -24.50
N LEU A 218 -7.40 33.12 -24.40
CA LEU A 218 -7.57 31.68 -24.28
C LEU A 218 -8.24 31.32 -22.95
N GLN A 219 -9.46 30.79 -23.04
CA GLN A 219 -10.25 30.36 -21.89
C GLN A 219 -10.44 28.84 -21.91
N ILE A 220 -10.16 28.21 -20.78
CA ILE A 220 -10.42 26.79 -20.54
C ILE A 220 -11.81 26.72 -19.92
N SER A 221 -12.78 26.31 -20.72
CA SER A 221 -14.13 26.02 -20.23
C SER A 221 -14.14 24.65 -19.58
N LEU A 222 -14.23 24.62 -18.25
CA LEU A 222 -14.68 23.43 -17.53
C LEU A 222 -16.21 23.38 -17.69
N SER A 223 -16.67 22.74 -18.76
CA SER A 223 -18.10 22.54 -18.99
C SER A 223 -18.64 21.51 -17.99
N LEU A 224 -19.38 21.99 -16.99
CA LEU A 224 -20.50 21.23 -16.42
C LEU A 224 -21.57 21.10 -17.53
N PRO A 225 -22.06 19.90 -17.88
CA PRO A 225 -23.10 19.77 -18.87
C PRO A 225 -24.38 20.42 -18.33
N THR A 226 -24.77 21.56 -18.91
CA THR A 226 -26.09 22.17 -18.68
C THR A 226 -26.65 22.62 -20.04
N ASP A 227 -27.96 22.41 -20.18
CA ASP A 227 -28.77 22.43 -21.39
C ASP A 227 -28.52 23.57 -22.41
N PRO A 228 -28.73 23.31 -23.71
CA PRO A 228 -28.63 24.30 -24.77
C PRO A 228 -29.90 25.15 -24.83
N SER A 229 -30.05 26.17 -23.99
CA SER A 229 -30.93 27.30 -24.31
C SER A 229 -30.58 28.57 -23.54
N THR A 230 -29.75 29.43 -24.15
CA THR A 230 -29.91 30.89 -23.99
C THR A 230 -29.20 31.59 -25.14
N LYS A 231 -30.00 32.11 -26.08
CA LYS A 231 -29.55 32.93 -27.20
C LYS A 231 -29.08 34.30 -26.68
N LEU A 232 -27.93 34.76 -27.15
CA LEU A 232 -27.58 36.18 -27.25
C LEU A 232 -27.73 36.58 -28.72
N THR A 233 -28.39 37.72 -28.94
CA THR A 233 -28.57 38.38 -30.24
C THR A 233 -27.23 38.88 -30.79
N PRO A 234 -27.07 38.92 -32.12
CA PRO A 234 -27.04 40.23 -32.78
C PRO A 234 -27.74 40.28 -34.15
N ALA A 235 -27.94 41.53 -34.57
CA ALA A 235 -28.60 41.99 -35.78
C ALA A 235 -27.87 41.64 -37.09
N GLU A 236 -28.62 41.88 -38.18
CA GLU A 236 -28.19 42.04 -39.57
C GLU A 236 -27.55 40.82 -40.26
N SER A 237 -28.34 40.12 -41.07
CA SER A 237 -28.33 40.36 -42.52
C SER A 237 -29.01 39.22 -43.31
N ILE A 238 -29.69 39.65 -44.38
CA ILE A 238 -29.94 38.93 -45.63
C ILE A 238 -31.02 37.83 -45.63
N HIS A 239 -32.13 38.29 -46.18
CA HIS A 239 -33.23 37.59 -46.82
C HIS A 239 -32.78 36.43 -47.72
N ASN A 240 -33.33 35.23 -47.51
CA ASN A 240 -33.57 34.28 -48.60
C ASN A 240 -34.86 33.48 -48.30
N PRO A 241 -35.85 33.50 -49.19
CA PRO A 241 -37.16 32.88 -48.97
C PRO A 241 -37.13 31.43 -49.49
N ASN A 242 -37.33 30.43 -48.62
CA ASN A 242 -37.85 29.11 -49.04
C ASN A 242 -38.23 28.15 -47.89
N GLU A 243 -38.62 28.67 -46.72
CA GLU A 243 -39.05 27.83 -45.59
C GLU A 243 -40.52 28.02 -45.20
N GLN A 244 -41.38 28.34 -46.18
CA GLN A 244 -42.84 28.46 -46.01
C GLN A 244 -43.65 27.33 -46.68
N GLN A 245 -43.00 26.29 -47.21
CA GLN A 245 -43.69 25.17 -47.89
C GLN A 245 -43.64 23.81 -47.18
N ILE A 246 -43.05 23.71 -45.99
CA ILE A 246 -42.99 22.44 -45.24
C ILE A 246 -43.87 22.48 -43.97
N SER A 247 -44.25 23.67 -43.50
CA SER A 247 -45.11 23.84 -42.32
C SER A 247 -46.61 23.66 -42.60
N SER A 248 -47.05 23.65 -43.86
CA SER A 248 -48.46 23.50 -44.26
C SER A 248 -48.90 22.06 -44.54
N ALA A 249 -47.99 21.07 -44.43
CA ALA A 249 -48.31 19.66 -44.64
C ALA A 249 -48.49 18.85 -43.34
N ILE A 250 -48.03 19.37 -42.18
CA ILE A 250 -48.06 18.65 -40.90
C ILE A 250 -49.35 18.95 -40.11
N GLU A 251 -50.00 20.09 -40.36
CA GLU A 251 -51.25 20.50 -39.69
C GLU A 251 -52.50 19.77 -40.21
N LEU A 252 -52.40 19.04 -41.33
CA LEU A 252 -53.51 18.28 -41.94
C LEU A 252 -53.63 16.84 -41.46
N VAL A 253 -52.64 16.29 -40.74
CA VAL A 253 -52.66 14.90 -40.25
C VAL A 253 -53.06 14.79 -38.78
N GLN A 254 -52.89 15.86 -37.98
CA GLN A 254 -53.24 15.85 -36.56
C GLN A 254 -54.70 16.18 -36.25
N ASN A 255 -55.46 16.77 -37.17
CA ASN A 255 -56.88 17.09 -36.97
C ASN A 255 -57.87 15.95 -37.31
N GLN A 256 -57.41 14.77 -37.72
CA GLN A 256 -58.30 13.63 -38.04
C GLN A 256 -58.50 12.59 -36.93
N ASN A 257 -57.72 12.64 -35.84
CA ASN A 257 -57.86 11.65 -34.76
C ASN A 257 -58.67 12.13 -33.55
N ASP A 258 -58.95 13.43 -33.43
CA ASP A 258 -59.68 14.00 -32.28
C ASP A 258 -61.21 14.13 -32.48
N VAL A 259 -61.77 13.66 -33.60
CA VAL A 259 -63.22 13.79 -33.91
C VAL A 259 -63.99 12.46 -33.82
N ARG A 260 -63.33 11.32 -33.53
CA ARG A 260 -64.02 10.02 -33.39
C ARG A 260 -64.42 9.63 -31.96
N GLN A 261 -64.22 10.51 -30.98
CA GLN A 261 -64.76 10.35 -29.63
C GLN A 261 -65.63 11.55 -29.24
N ARG A 262 -66.78 11.71 -29.90
CA ARG A 262 -67.95 12.43 -29.35
C ARG A 262 -69.15 12.24 -30.27
N ASN A 263 -70.16 11.54 -29.73
CA ASN A 263 -71.59 11.57 -30.07
C ASN A 263 -72.22 10.31 -30.71
N GLY A 264 -73.21 9.81 -29.96
CA GLY A 264 -74.28 8.88 -30.37
C GLY A 264 -74.33 7.65 -29.46
N SER A 265 -75.35 7.35 -28.65
CA SER A 265 -76.69 7.91 -28.48
C SER A 265 -77.33 7.36 -27.18
N LYS A 266 -78.35 8.05 -26.63
CA LYS A 266 -79.27 7.58 -25.59
C LYS A 266 -80.70 7.59 -26.15
N LEU A 267 -81.43 6.48 -26.00
CA LEU A 267 -82.87 6.22 -25.78
C LEU A 267 -83.07 4.76 -26.24
N ALA A 268 -83.73 3.80 -25.59
CA ALA A 268 -84.62 3.71 -24.43
C ALA A 268 -85.16 2.26 -24.47
N THR A 269 -85.12 1.49 -23.36
CA THR A 269 -86.12 0.49 -22.89
C THR A 269 -85.49 -0.39 -21.79
N GLU A 270 -86.10 -0.36 -20.60
CA GLU A 270 -85.97 -1.35 -19.52
C GLU A 270 -87.02 -2.47 -19.71
N PRO A 271 -87.07 -3.53 -18.87
CA PRO A 271 -86.01 -4.24 -18.13
C PRO A 271 -86.07 -5.77 -18.39
N MET A 272 -85.03 -6.56 -18.09
CA MET A 272 -85.17 -7.93 -17.59
C MET A 272 -83.81 -8.60 -17.30
N ASP A 273 -83.87 -9.46 -16.28
CA ASP A 273 -82.83 -10.27 -15.66
C ASP A 273 -82.14 -11.28 -16.59
N GLU A 274 -81.05 -11.81 -16.03
CA GLU A 274 -80.49 -13.15 -16.23
C GLU A 274 -79.42 -13.39 -17.33
N GLN A 275 -78.20 -13.55 -16.80
CA GLN A 275 -77.23 -14.62 -17.09
C GLN A 275 -76.93 -15.02 -18.55
N ALA A 276 -75.63 -14.93 -18.83
CA ALA A 276 -74.85 -15.73 -19.77
C ALA A 276 -75.11 -15.52 -21.28
N ARG A 277 -74.10 -14.92 -21.94
CA ARG A 277 -73.50 -15.50 -23.17
C ARG A 277 -72.18 -14.83 -23.51
N VAL A 278 -71.20 -15.70 -23.74
CA VAL A 278 -69.79 -15.47 -24.02
C VAL A 278 -69.61 -15.05 -25.49
N HIS A 279 -68.86 -13.97 -25.76
CA HIS A 279 -68.43 -13.62 -27.12
C HIS A 279 -67.12 -14.38 -27.49
N PRO A 280 -67.01 -14.99 -28.68
CA PRO A 280 -65.95 -15.95 -29.02
C PRO A 280 -64.66 -15.32 -29.55
N ASP A 281 -64.58 -13.99 -29.66
CA ASP A 281 -63.52 -13.34 -30.46
C ASP A 281 -62.22 -13.10 -29.68
N LYS A 282 -62.25 -13.15 -28.34
CA LYS A 282 -61.04 -13.05 -27.51
C LYS A 282 -60.29 -14.38 -27.40
N ALA A 283 -61.02 -15.49 -27.37
CA ALA A 283 -60.41 -16.82 -27.25
C ALA A 283 -59.62 -17.20 -28.51
N LEU A 284 -60.09 -16.80 -29.70
CA LEU A 284 -59.38 -17.05 -30.95
C LEU A 284 -58.14 -16.16 -31.11
N ALA A 285 -58.22 -14.89 -30.68
CA ALA A 285 -57.07 -13.99 -30.67
C ALA A 285 -55.99 -14.42 -29.66
N ASP A 286 -56.41 -14.90 -28.49
CA ASP A 286 -55.50 -15.43 -27.48
C ASP A 286 -54.90 -16.78 -27.92
N ALA A 287 -55.68 -17.64 -28.59
CA ALA A 287 -55.18 -18.91 -29.14
C ALA A 287 -54.16 -18.71 -30.28
N ILE A 288 -54.35 -17.71 -31.14
CA ILE A 288 -53.41 -17.37 -32.21
C ILE A 288 -52.12 -16.76 -31.63
N ASN A 289 -52.22 -15.91 -30.61
CA ASN A 289 -51.06 -15.35 -29.92
C ASN A 289 -50.29 -16.40 -29.11
N VAL A 290 -50.96 -17.43 -28.59
CA VAL A 290 -50.32 -18.58 -27.93
C VAL A 290 -49.70 -19.55 -28.94
N ALA A 291 -50.31 -19.73 -30.12
CA ALA A 291 -49.77 -20.59 -31.19
C ALA A 291 -48.59 -19.95 -31.95
N LEU A 292 -48.50 -18.62 -31.99
CA LEU A 292 -47.42 -17.85 -32.61
C LEU A 292 -46.34 -17.41 -31.61
N ALA A 293 -46.56 -17.59 -30.31
CA ALA A 293 -45.50 -17.42 -29.33
C ALA A 293 -44.40 -18.46 -29.62
N PRO A 294 -43.13 -18.07 -29.79
CA PRO A 294 -42.05 -19.05 -29.84
C PRO A 294 -42.19 -19.90 -28.58
N ALA A 295 -42.27 -21.23 -28.76
CA ALA A 295 -42.38 -22.17 -27.66
C ALA A 295 -41.43 -21.72 -26.55
N PRO A 296 -41.87 -21.66 -25.26
CA PRO A 296 -40.98 -21.33 -24.16
C PRO A 296 -39.97 -22.47 -24.08
N GLY A 297 -38.91 -22.35 -24.87
CA GLY A 297 -37.68 -23.05 -24.66
C GLY A 297 -37.32 -22.71 -23.24
N HIS A 298 -37.58 -23.66 -22.35
CA HIS A 298 -36.88 -23.75 -21.10
C HIS A 298 -35.40 -23.83 -21.49
N ARG A 299 -34.76 -22.68 -21.73
CA ARG A 299 -33.35 -22.55 -21.45
C ARG A 299 -33.29 -22.80 -19.96
N ALA A 300 -33.12 -24.07 -19.60
CA ALA A 300 -32.59 -24.42 -18.31
C ALA A 300 -31.43 -23.44 -18.10
N GLU A 301 -31.56 -22.52 -17.14
CA GLU A 301 -30.39 -21.77 -16.69
C GLU A 301 -29.38 -22.85 -16.37
N ASN A 302 -28.31 -22.98 -17.16
CA ASN A 302 -27.32 -24.02 -16.94
C ASN A 302 -26.80 -23.81 -15.52
N THR A 303 -27.30 -24.60 -14.55
CA THR A 303 -27.04 -24.42 -13.11
C THR A 303 -25.54 -24.40 -12.86
N TRP A 304 -24.80 -25.20 -13.64
CA TRP A 304 -23.34 -25.23 -13.67
C TRP A 304 -22.69 -23.89 -14.02
N ARG A 305 -23.18 -23.19 -15.05
CA ARG A 305 -22.63 -21.88 -15.46
C ARG A 305 -22.90 -20.81 -14.40
N SER A 306 -24.06 -20.86 -13.74
CA SER A 306 -24.37 -19.98 -12.60
C SER A 306 -23.40 -20.19 -11.43
N VAL A 307 -23.00 -21.43 -11.14
CA VAL A 307 -21.96 -21.74 -10.14
C VAL A 307 -20.61 -21.19 -10.57
N LEU A 308 -20.20 -21.43 -11.81
CA LEU A 308 -18.93 -20.91 -12.37
C LEU A 308 -18.88 -19.38 -12.34
N SER A 309 -19.96 -18.70 -12.72
CA SER A 309 -20.06 -17.24 -12.66
C SER A 309 -19.87 -16.70 -11.23
N PHE A 310 -20.48 -17.34 -10.22
CA PHE A 310 -20.30 -16.95 -8.82
C PHE A 310 -18.87 -17.22 -8.32
N MET A 311 -18.29 -18.37 -8.66
CA MET A 311 -16.90 -18.70 -8.33
C MET A 311 -15.92 -17.70 -8.97
N ALA A 312 -16.19 -17.30 -10.22
CA ALA A 312 -15.41 -16.27 -10.91
C ALA A 312 -15.49 -14.92 -10.17
N ASP A 313 -16.68 -14.49 -9.72
CA ASP A 313 -16.83 -13.24 -8.97
C ASP A 313 -16.05 -13.26 -7.64
N VAL A 314 -16.13 -14.36 -6.88
CA VAL A 314 -15.37 -14.54 -5.64
C VAL A 314 -13.86 -14.53 -5.91
N TYR A 315 -13.42 -15.21 -6.97
CA TYR A 315 -12.01 -15.26 -7.33
C TYR A 315 -11.47 -13.90 -7.79
N LEU A 316 -12.21 -13.16 -8.64
CA LEU A 316 -11.84 -11.81 -9.07
C LEU A 316 -11.82 -10.83 -7.89
N SER A 317 -12.70 -11.00 -6.92
CA SER A 317 -12.68 -10.25 -5.66
C SER A 317 -11.44 -10.54 -4.82
N TYR A 318 -11.03 -11.81 -4.72
CA TYR A 318 -9.75 -12.19 -4.10
C TYR A 318 -8.55 -11.58 -4.85
N ILE A 319 -8.56 -11.59 -6.18
CA ILE A 319 -7.49 -10.96 -6.98
C ILE A 319 -7.43 -9.45 -6.76
N PHE A 320 -8.58 -8.77 -6.73
CA PHE A 320 -8.64 -7.35 -6.39
C PHE A 320 -8.03 -7.09 -5.00
N TRP A 321 -8.45 -7.84 -3.97
CA TRP A 321 -7.93 -7.68 -2.62
C TRP A 321 -6.43 -7.95 -2.53
N THR A 322 -5.94 -8.96 -3.26
CA THR A 322 -4.51 -9.29 -3.35
C THR A 322 -3.69 -8.16 -3.95
N LEU A 323 -4.15 -7.58 -5.06
CA LEU A 323 -3.48 -6.43 -5.70
C LEU A 323 -3.56 -5.17 -4.84
N PHE A 324 -4.72 -4.92 -4.23
CA PHE A 324 -4.92 -3.77 -3.36
C PHE A 324 -4.01 -3.80 -2.13
N THR A 325 -3.88 -4.97 -1.49
CA THR A 325 -3.04 -5.15 -0.29
C THR A 325 -1.56 -5.33 -0.59
N SER A 326 -1.15 -5.60 -1.84
CA SER A 326 0.28 -5.71 -2.18
C SER A 326 1.00 -4.37 -2.34
N LEU A 327 0.24 -3.27 -2.55
CA LEU A 327 0.82 -1.95 -2.81
C LEU A 327 1.69 -1.47 -1.64
N ILE A 328 1.13 -1.46 -0.42
CA ILE A 328 1.80 -0.93 0.76
C ILE A 328 3.10 -1.69 1.08
N PRO A 329 3.15 -3.04 1.14
CA PRO A 329 4.41 -3.74 1.39
C PRO A 329 5.42 -3.60 0.25
N THR A 330 4.99 -3.49 -1.01
CA THR A 330 5.91 -3.24 -2.13
C THR A 330 6.49 -1.82 -2.06
N LEU A 331 5.72 -0.85 -1.54
CA LEU A 331 6.15 0.52 -1.31
C LEU A 331 7.11 0.62 -0.12
N PHE A 332 6.75 0.00 1.01
CA PHE A 332 7.43 0.23 2.28
C PHE A 332 8.87 -0.30 2.30
N TYR A 333 9.20 -1.24 1.42
CA TYR A 333 10.60 -1.60 1.10
C TYR A 333 11.50 -0.37 0.93
N PHE A 334 11.05 0.67 0.23
CA PHE A 334 11.89 1.87 0.04
C PHE A 334 12.01 2.73 1.29
N SER A 335 10.92 2.85 2.06
CA SER A 335 10.87 3.69 3.25
C SER A 335 11.74 3.13 4.39
N VAL A 336 11.82 1.79 4.53
CA VAL A 336 12.71 1.16 5.51
C VAL A 336 14.18 1.34 5.12
N TRP A 337 14.55 1.08 3.86
CA TRP A 337 15.93 1.21 3.40
C TRP A 337 16.48 2.65 3.43
N LYS A 338 15.61 3.65 3.26
CA LYS A 338 15.99 5.06 3.36
C LYS A 338 15.75 5.68 4.73
N LEU A 339 15.18 4.91 5.68
CA LEU A 339 14.76 5.37 7.01
C LEU A 339 14.01 6.71 6.98
N GLY A 340 13.08 6.85 6.04
CA GLY A 340 12.36 8.12 5.82
C GLY A 340 11.50 8.16 4.55
N ILE A 341 10.92 9.34 4.29
CA ILE A 341 10.09 9.57 3.09
C ILE A 341 11.00 9.76 1.87
N ALA A 342 10.96 8.80 0.95
CA ALA A 342 11.85 8.71 -0.20
C ALA A 342 11.22 9.20 -1.52
N GLY A 343 9.96 9.63 -1.52
CA GLY A 343 9.18 10.02 -2.69
C GLY A 343 8.43 8.87 -3.34
N HIS A 344 8.82 7.62 -3.06
CA HIS A 344 8.11 6.42 -3.51
C HIS A 344 6.70 6.36 -2.94
N GLU A 345 6.45 7.01 -1.79
CA GLU A 345 5.17 7.11 -1.10
C GLU A 345 4.07 7.73 -1.98
N LEU A 346 4.45 8.46 -3.03
CA LEU A 346 3.52 8.92 -4.08
C LEU A 346 2.76 7.77 -4.74
N ALA A 347 3.30 6.54 -4.74
CA ALA A 347 2.61 5.35 -5.22
C ALA A 347 1.29 5.10 -4.46
N LEU A 348 1.15 5.56 -3.21
CA LEU A 348 -0.11 5.46 -2.45
C LEU A 348 -1.25 6.26 -3.11
N LEU A 349 -0.95 7.31 -3.88
CA LEU A 349 -1.95 8.06 -4.64
C LEU A 349 -2.67 7.21 -5.69
N SER A 350 -2.12 6.05 -6.08
CA SER A 350 -2.79 5.08 -6.94
C SER A 350 -4.14 4.63 -6.39
N VAL A 351 -4.29 4.58 -5.06
CA VAL A 351 -5.54 4.24 -4.37
C VAL A 351 -6.60 5.33 -4.52
N LEU A 352 -6.21 6.57 -4.84
CA LEU A 352 -7.13 7.69 -5.08
C LEU A 352 -7.59 7.77 -6.55
N SER A 353 -7.34 6.73 -7.35
CA SER A 353 -7.70 6.66 -8.76
C SER A 353 -9.18 6.85 -9.11
N PRO A 354 -10.20 6.71 -8.21
CA PRO A 354 -11.56 7.10 -8.57
C PRO A 354 -11.66 8.57 -9.00
N ALA A 355 -10.71 9.43 -8.63
CA ALA A 355 -10.64 10.81 -9.09
C ALA A 355 -10.42 10.91 -10.62
N LEU A 356 -9.86 9.87 -11.25
CA LEU A 356 -9.64 9.76 -12.69
C LEU A 356 -10.88 9.30 -13.45
N LEU A 357 -11.96 8.88 -12.77
CA LEU A 357 -13.19 8.43 -13.44
C LEU A 357 -13.90 9.56 -14.20
N THR A 358 -13.70 10.82 -13.79
CA THR A 358 -14.19 12.00 -14.51
C THR A 358 -13.29 12.42 -15.67
N PHE A 359 -12.12 11.79 -15.84
CA PHE A 359 -11.22 12.11 -16.94
C PHE A 359 -11.83 11.65 -18.25
N VAL A 360 -11.79 12.50 -19.27
CA VAL A 360 -12.15 12.14 -20.64
C VAL A 360 -10.84 11.74 -21.32
N PRO A 361 -10.60 10.45 -21.60
CA PRO A 361 -9.37 10.04 -22.27
C PRO A 361 -9.31 10.71 -23.64
N PHE A 362 -8.27 11.50 -23.89
CA PHE A 362 -7.89 11.89 -25.25
C PHE A 362 -7.56 10.60 -26.01
N SER A 363 -8.49 10.11 -26.83
CA SER A 363 -8.26 8.98 -27.72
C SER A 363 -7.54 9.49 -28.98
N PRO A 364 -6.25 9.17 -29.20
CA PRO A 364 -5.59 9.47 -30.46
C PRO A 364 -6.20 8.67 -31.62
N TYR A 365 -6.91 7.57 -31.30
CA TYR A 365 -7.50 6.65 -32.26
C TYR A 365 -8.63 7.28 -33.06
N ASP A 366 -9.51 8.07 -32.42
CA ASP A 366 -10.63 8.73 -33.10
C ASP A 366 -10.19 9.82 -34.08
N TYR A 367 -9.00 10.41 -33.84
CA TYR A 367 -8.43 11.43 -34.72
C TYR A 367 -7.58 10.84 -35.87
N ILE A 368 -6.93 9.68 -35.63
CA ILE A 368 -6.00 9.07 -36.60
C ILE A 368 -6.71 8.10 -37.55
N PHE A 369 -7.71 7.34 -37.08
CA PHE A 369 -8.30 6.23 -37.84
C PHE A 369 -9.74 6.45 -38.31
N ASN A 370 -10.35 7.59 -37.99
CA ASN A 370 -11.69 7.94 -38.47
C ASN A 370 -11.73 9.32 -39.18
N PRO A 371 -11.03 9.49 -40.32
CA PRO A 371 -10.98 10.76 -41.04
C PRO A 371 -12.25 11.09 -41.86
N THR A 372 -13.29 10.23 -41.85
CA THR A 372 -14.45 10.38 -42.74
C THR A 372 -15.71 10.82 -42.00
N SER A 373 -15.88 12.14 -41.84
CA SER A 373 -17.03 12.90 -42.37
C SER A 373 -17.06 14.32 -41.78
N PRO A 374 -16.81 15.39 -42.55
CA PRO A 374 -16.95 16.78 -42.10
C PRO A 374 -18.38 17.32 -42.23
N THR A 375 -19.40 16.49 -42.46
CA THR A 375 -20.76 16.98 -42.73
C THR A 375 -21.81 16.03 -42.18
N ILE A 376 -22.31 16.37 -40.99
CA ILE A 376 -23.64 16.16 -40.39
C ILE A 376 -23.40 16.27 -38.86
N PRO A 377 -23.96 17.27 -38.16
CA PRO A 377 -23.95 17.27 -36.70
C PRO A 377 -24.90 16.17 -36.23
N SER A 378 -24.39 14.95 -36.02
CA SER A 378 -25.10 13.96 -35.22
C SER A 378 -25.04 14.43 -33.77
N THR A 379 -26.21 14.76 -33.24
CA THR A 379 -26.44 15.24 -31.87
C THR A 379 -26.24 14.17 -30.79
N SER A 380 -25.24 13.28 -30.91
CA SER A 380 -25.05 12.19 -29.93
C SER A 380 -23.65 11.56 -29.82
N ALA A 381 -22.58 12.23 -30.29
CA ALA A 381 -21.22 11.81 -29.91
C ALA A 381 -20.87 12.36 -28.52
N SER A 382 -21.46 11.78 -27.46
CA SER A 382 -21.10 12.10 -26.08
C SER A 382 -19.62 11.78 -25.86
N THR A 383 -18.81 12.77 -25.47
CA THR A 383 -17.48 12.56 -24.90
C THR A 383 -17.57 11.51 -23.80
N GLN A 384 -17.11 10.28 -24.08
CA GLN A 384 -17.21 9.16 -23.14
C GLN A 384 -16.20 9.37 -22.02
N SER A 385 -16.69 9.59 -20.80
CA SER A 385 -15.83 9.63 -19.62
C SER A 385 -15.21 8.26 -19.35
N MET A 386 -14.11 8.22 -18.59
CA MET A 386 -13.56 6.94 -18.11
C MET A 386 -14.60 6.13 -17.31
N LEU A 387 -15.53 6.82 -16.63
CA LEU A 387 -16.63 6.15 -15.95
C LEU A 387 -17.63 5.51 -16.91
N ASP A 388 -17.95 6.14 -18.04
CA ASP A 388 -18.82 5.56 -19.05
C ASP A 388 -18.21 4.28 -19.61
N PHE A 389 -16.90 4.29 -19.88
CA PHE A 389 -16.17 3.08 -20.22
C PHE A 389 -16.26 2.03 -19.10
N ALA A 390 -15.95 2.41 -17.85
CA ALA A 390 -15.95 1.51 -16.70
C ALA A 390 -17.35 0.97 -16.33
N ARG A 391 -18.45 1.62 -16.73
CA ARG A 391 -19.82 1.10 -16.56
C ARG A 391 -20.13 -0.05 -17.51
N THR A 392 -19.52 -0.04 -18.69
CA THR A 392 -19.74 -1.11 -19.66
C THR A 392 -19.05 -2.39 -19.23
N ARG A 393 -19.65 -3.51 -19.61
CA ARG A 393 -19.04 -4.83 -19.39
C ARG A 393 -17.68 -4.98 -20.06
N ARG A 394 -17.52 -4.44 -21.28
CA ARG A 394 -16.23 -4.44 -22.00
C ARG A 394 -15.18 -3.66 -21.23
N GLY A 395 -15.52 -2.51 -20.67
CA GLY A 395 -14.62 -1.74 -19.83
C GLY A 395 -14.23 -2.47 -18.56
N GLN A 396 -15.19 -3.07 -17.85
CA GLN A 396 -14.92 -3.91 -16.68
C GLN A 396 -13.96 -5.07 -16.99
N THR A 397 -14.16 -5.77 -18.11
CA THR A 397 -13.27 -6.85 -18.59
C THR A 397 -11.87 -6.32 -18.89
N ASN A 398 -11.76 -5.22 -19.64
CA ASN A 398 -10.47 -4.64 -20.02
C ASN A 398 -9.69 -4.15 -18.79
N LEU A 399 -10.33 -3.41 -17.89
CA LEU A 399 -9.71 -2.95 -16.65
C LEU A 399 -9.24 -4.15 -15.80
N GLN A 400 -10.06 -5.20 -15.71
CA GLN A 400 -9.67 -6.39 -14.97
C GLN A 400 -8.46 -7.08 -15.61
N LEU A 401 -8.44 -7.25 -16.93
CA LEU A 401 -7.32 -7.86 -17.66
C LEU A 401 -6.03 -7.03 -17.49
N THR A 402 -6.13 -5.71 -17.63
CA THR A 402 -5.00 -4.80 -17.43
C THR A 402 -4.47 -4.85 -16.00
N SER A 403 -5.33 -4.97 -14.98
CA SER A 403 -4.90 -5.07 -13.58
C SER A 403 -4.02 -6.30 -13.29
N LEU A 404 -4.10 -7.35 -14.12
CA LEU A 404 -3.27 -8.56 -13.95
C LEU A 404 -1.77 -8.32 -14.17
N ILE A 405 -1.39 -7.17 -14.75
CA ILE A 405 0.01 -6.74 -14.80
C ILE A 405 0.64 -6.63 -13.40
N GLY A 406 -0.18 -6.33 -12.38
CA GLY A 406 0.27 -6.29 -10.99
C GLY A 406 0.64 -7.67 -10.45
N ILE A 407 0.02 -8.75 -10.94
CA ILE A 407 0.46 -10.12 -10.62
C ILE A 407 1.76 -10.39 -11.37
N LEU A 408 1.81 -10.11 -12.68
CA LEU A 408 3.00 -10.31 -13.53
C LEU A 408 4.25 -9.58 -13.03
N ALA A 409 4.10 -8.54 -12.22
CA ALA A 409 5.20 -7.81 -11.59
C ALA A 409 6.15 -8.71 -10.78
N TYR A 410 5.74 -9.92 -10.39
CA TYR A 410 6.63 -10.91 -9.75
C TYR A 410 7.82 -11.34 -10.61
N LEU A 411 7.74 -11.15 -11.93
CA LEU A 411 8.82 -11.46 -12.86
C LEU A 411 9.88 -10.35 -12.92
N ILE A 412 9.61 -9.18 -12.32
CA ILE A 412 10.51 -8.03 -12.35
C ILE A 412 11.47 -8.12 -11.16
N PRO A 413 12.80 -8.22 -11.41
CA PRO A 413 13.79 -8.29 -10.33
C PRO A 413 13.91 -6.98 -9.55
N SER A 414 13.87 -5.84 -10.26
CA SER A 414 13.97 -4.52 -9.65
C SER A 414 12.77 -4.22 -8.74
N PRO A 415 12.98 -3.90 -7.45
CA PRO A 415 11.92 -3.45 -6.55
C PRO A 415 11.15 -2.24 -7.12
N GLY A 416 11.85 -1.30 -7.77
CA GLY A 416 11.26 -0.07 -8.30
C GLY A 416 10.36 -0.33 -9.50
N GLY A 417 10.81 -1.21 -10.41
CA GLY A 417 9.99 -1.67 -11.52
C GLY A 417 8.74 -2.43 -11.05
N ARG A 418 8.88 -3.26 -10.00
CA ARG A 418 7.74 -3.96 -9.37
C ARG A 418 6.73 -2.98 -8.78
N LEU A 419 7.18 -1.98 -8.02
CA LEU A 419 6.33 -0.95 -7.44
C LEU A 419 5.56 -0.17 -8.52
N LEU A 420 6.23 0.22 -9.61
CA LEU A 420 5.58 0.94 -10.72
C LEU A 420 4.42 0.14 -11.33
N LEU A 421 4.65 -1.15 -11.62
CA LEU A 421 3.61 -2.02 -12.18
C LEU A 421 2.47 -2.28 -11.19
N VAL A 422 2.78 -2.46 -9.90
CA VAL A 422 1.78 -2.66 -8.84
C VAL A 422 0.95 -1.39 -8.63
N ALA A 423 1.55 -0.21 -8.65
CA ALA A 423 0.86 1.06 -8.55
C ALA A 423 -0.07 1.29 -9.75
N PHE A 424 0.40 1.01 -10.97
CA PHE A 424 -0.44 1.07 -12.17
C PHE A 424 -1.60 0.07 -12.11
N ALA A 425 -1.35 -1.17 -11.69
CA ALA A 425 -2.39 -2.17 -11.50
C ALA A 425 -3.43 -1.73 -10.45
N ASN A 426 -3.00 -1.08 -9.36
CA ASN A 426 -3.89 -0.51 -8.35
C ASN A 426 -4.79 0.57 -8.92
N ILE A 427 -4.24 1.51 -9.70
CA ILE A 427 -5.02 2.57 -10.37
C ILE A 427 -6.20 1.95 -11.11
N VAL A 428 -5.92 0.96 -11.96
CA VAL A 428 -6.92 0.31 -12.81
C VAL A 428 -7.91 -0.54 -11.99
N ALA A 429 -7.41 -1.34 -11.05
CA ALA A 429 -8.22 -2.22 -10.22
C ALA A 429 -9.20 -1.44 -9.33
N VAL A 430 -8.73 -0.35 -8.72
CA VAL A 430 -9.55 0.51 -7.85
C VAL A 430 -10.60 1.28 -8.64
N MET A 431 -10.28 1.81 -9.84
CA MET A 431 -11.29 2.44 -10.71
C MET A 431 -12.41 1.47 -11.09
N ARG A 432 -12.03 0.26 -11.52
CA ARG A 432 -12.96 -0.82 -11.83
C ARG A 432 -13.88 -1.11 -10.64
N GLN A 433 -13.28 -1.27 -9.47
CA GLN A 433 -13.99 -1.68 -8.27
C GLN A 433 -14.88 -0.57 -7.70
N ALA A 434 -14.49 0.70 -7.79
CA ALA A 434 -15.33 1.84 -7.43
C ALA A 434 -16.60 1.90 -8.29
N ALA A 435 -16.48 1.67 -9.61
CA ALA A 435 -17.65 1.55 -10.48
C ALA A 435 -18.56 0.39 -10.06
N ALA A 436 -17.99 -0.78 -9.74
CA ALA A 436 -18.77 -1.94 -9.28
C ALA A 436 -19.48 -1.68 -7.94
N TRP A 437 -18.78 -1.13 -6.95
CA TRP A 437 -19.34 -0.83 -5.63
C TRP A 437 -20.43 0.22 -5.67
N SER A 438 -20.45 1.09 -6.69
CA SER A 438 -21.48 2.11 -6.85
C SER A 438 -22.79 1.58 -7.45
N GLY A 439 -22.83 0.33 -7.91
CA GLY A 439 -24.04 -0.30 -8.45
C GLY A 439 -24.50 0.27 -9.81
N ILE A 440 -23.60 0.91 -10.55
CA ILE A 440 -23.88 1.56 -11.85
C ILE A 440 -23.57 0.66 -13.05
N ILE A 441 -23.02 -0.54 -12.83
CA ILE A 441 -22.65 -1.47 -13.91
C ILE A 441 -23.93 -2.03 -14.56
N GLU A 442 -23.96 -2.06 -15.89
CA GLU A 442 -25.08 -2.59 -16.65
C GLU A 442 -25.34 -4.07 -16.35
N GLY A 443 -26.50 -4.35 -15.73
CA GLY A 443 -26.92 -5.70 -15.33
C GLY A 443 -26.38 -6.18 -13.98
N GLU A 444 -25.57 -5.37 -13.29
CA GLU A 444 -24.95 -5.70 -11.98
C GLU A 444 -25.12 -4.55 -10.98
N THR A 445 -26.37 -4.25 -10.61
CA THR A 445 -26.72 -3.09 -9.78
C THR A 445 -26.80 -3.37 -8.27
N ASP A 446 -26.66 -4.63 -7.84
CA ASP A 446 -26.79 -5.02 -6.43
C ASP A 446 -25.49 -4.75 -5.64
N VAL A 447 -25.46 -3.59 -4.96
CA VAL A 447 -24.34 -3.18 -4.10
C VAL A 447 -24.14 -4.13 -2.92
N SER A 448 -25.20 -4.73 -2.39
CA SER A 448 -25.11 -5.63 -1.24
C SER A 448 -24.52 -6.98 -1.66
N TYR A 449 -24.78 -7.43 -2.90
CA TYR A 449 -24.06 -8.56 -3.50
C TYR A 449 -22.55 -8.27 -3.59
N GLN A 450 -22.17 -7.10 -4.12
CA GLN A 450 -20.77 -6.68 -4.22
C GLN A 450 -20.07 -6.64 -2.86
N ALA A 451 -20.76 -6.17 -1.81
CA ALA A 451 -20.23 -6.14 -0.45
C ALA A 451 -19.95 -7.56 0.10
N ILE A 452 -20.89 -8.50 -0.10
CA ILE A 452 -20.70 -9.89 0.34
C ILE A 452 -19.59 -10.58 -0.45
N VAL A 453 -19.53 -10.38 -1.77
CA VAL A 453 -18.47 -10.93 -2.62
C VAL A 453 -17.10 -10.33 -2.25
N THR A 454 -17.04 -9.05 -1.89
CA THR A 454 -15.82 -8.45 -1.33
C THR A 454 -15.42 -9.13 -0.02
N GLY A 455 -16.37 -9.35 0.90
CA GLY A 455 -16.14 -10.11 2.12
C GLY A 455 -15.67 -11.55 1.89
N LEU A 456 -16.23 -12.25 0.91
CA LEU A 456 -15.77 -13.58 0.51
C LEU A 456 -14.33 -13.55 -0.04
N GLY A 457 -13.98 -12.51 -0.81
CA GLY A 457 -12.61 -12.30 -1.31
C GLY A 457 -11.60 -12.12 -0.17
N VAL A 458 -11.93 -11.30 0.83
CA VAL A 458 -11.11 -11.13 2.05
C VAL A 458 -10.97 -12.45 2.82
N LEU A 459 -12.08 -13.18 2.99
CA LEU A 459 -12.09 -14.46 3.70
C LEU A 459 -11.23 -15.52 3.00
N VAL A 460 -11.34 -15.61 1.66
CA VAL A 460 -10.50 -16.49 0.83
C VAL A 460 -9.04 -16.05 0.89
N SER A 461 -8.75 -14.75 0.87
CA SER A 461 -7.38 -14.24 1.01
C SER A 461 -6.76 -14.65 2.35
N SER A 462 -7.50 -14.52 3.44
CA SER A 462 -7.03 -14.90 4.79
C SER A 462 -6.83 -16.42 4.91
N LEU A 463 -7.74 -17.23 4.34
CA LEU A 463 -7.56 -18.69 4.23
C LEU A 463 -6.32 -19.07 3.41
N LEU A 464 -6.12 -18.46 2.24
CA LEU A 464 -4.99 -18.78 1.38
C LEU A 464 -3.67 -18.36 2.00
N LYS A 465 -3.63 -17.24 2.72
CA LYS A 465 -2.48 -16.86 3.56
C LYS A 465 -2.24 -17.89 4.65
N GLN A 466 -3.26 -18.29 5.42
CA GLN A 466 -3.13 -19.35 6.43
C GLN A 466 -2.59 -20.65 5.81
N ALA A 467 -3.10 -21.05 4.64
CA ALA A 467 -2.68 -22.24 3.92
C ALA A 467 -1.28 -22.14 3.32
N ASN A 468 -0.80 -20.93 3.02
CA ASN A 468 0.52 -20.65 2.49
C ASN A 468 1.42 -19.95 3.52
N ARG A 469 1.28 -20.33 4.80
CA ARG A 469 2.17 -19.92 5.89
C ARG A 469 2.29 -18.40 6.03
N SER A 470 1.14 -17.75 6.12
CA SER A 470 0.96 -16.29 6.24
C SER A 470 1.33 -15.45 5.00
N ASN A 471 1.79 -16.07 3.90
CA ASN A 471 2.04 -15.37 2.63
C ASN A 471 0.89 -15.49 1.65
N ASN A 472 0.48 -14.38 1.02
CA ASN A 472 -0.48 -14.46 -0.07
C ASN A 472 0.21 -15.09 -1.28
N PRO A 473 -0.29 -16.21 -1.81
CA PRO A 473 0.40 -16.97 -2.84
C PRO A 473 0.47 -16.25 -4.20
N VAL A 474 -0.26 -15.15 -4.40
CA VAL A 474 -0.34 -14.43 -5.69
C VAL A 474 0.23 -13.00 -5.57
N TRP A 475 0.88 -12.66 -4.46
CA TRP A 475 1.52 -11.36 -4.31
C TRP A 475 2.74 -11.20 -5.22
N PRO A 476 2.98 -9.98 -5.74
CA PRO A 476 4.07 -9.70 -6.66
C PRO A 476 5.46 -9.90 -6.05
N PHE A 477 5.61 -9.73 -4.74
CA PHE A 477 6.90 -9.96 -4.07
C PHE A 477 7.08 -11.41 -3.57
N ILE A 478 6.08 -12.28 -3.73
CA ILE A 478 6.15 -13.71 -3.37
C ILE A 478 6.40 -14.54 -4.63
N ASN A 479 7.66 -14.87 -4.91
CA ASN A 479 8.05 -15.64 -6.10
C ASN A 479 8.03 -17.16 -5.84
N HIS A 480 8.34 -17.97 -6.85
CA HIS A 480 8.35 -19.44 -6.73
C HIS A 480 9.35 -19.96 -5.68
N LYS A 481 10.46 -19.25 -5.43
CA LYS A 481 11.44 -19.60 -4.39
C LYS A 481 10.83 -19.42 -2.99
N ALA A 482 9.98 -18.42 -2.81
CA ALA A 482 9.25 -18.10 -1.57
C ALA A 482 7.90 -18.83 -1.40
N GLY A 483 7.47 -19.65 -2.39
CA GLY A 483 6.20 -20.38 -2.34
C GLY A 483 5.04 -19.68 -3.05
N GLY A 484 5.33 -18.79 -3.98
CA GLY A 484 4.36 -18.12 -4.83
C GLY A 484 3.76 -19.06 -5.88
N TYR A 485 2.45 -18.94 -6.09
CA TYR A 485 1.64 -19.60 -7.10
C TYR A 485 1.16 -18.61 -8.17
N ASN A 486 1.92 -17.55 -8.46
CA ASN A 486 1.55 -16.47 -9.38
C ASN A 486 1.07 -16.98 -10.75
N LYS A 487 1.75 -17.99 -11.33
CA LYS A 487 1.36 -18.59 -12.62
C LYS A 487 -0.03 -19.21 -12.57
N THR A 488 -0.30 -20.02 -11.55
CA THR A 488 -1.61 -20.65 -11.33
C THR A 488 -2.67 -19.60 -11.03
N GLY A 489 -2.33 -18.62 -10.19
CA GLY A 489 -3.19 -17.51 -9.84
C GLY A 489 -3.62 -16.70 -11.08
N LEU A 490 -2.67 -16.42 -11.98
CA LEU A 490 -2.91 -15.73 -13.23
C LEU A 490 -3.78 -16.56 -14.19
N ALA A 491 -3.50 -17.85 -14.34
CA ALA A 491 -4.29 -18.73 -15.21
C ALA A 491 -5.77 -18.79 -14.76
N LEU A 492 -6.01 -18.96 -13.45
CA LEU A 492 -7.37 -18.91 -12.89
C LEU A 492 -8.01 -17.52 -13.05
N ALA A 493 -7.22 -16.45 -12.96
CA ALA A 493 -7.73 -15.09 -13.17
C ALA A 493 -8.18 -14.88 -14.62
N LEU A 494 -7.41 -15.36 -15.59
CA LEU A 494 -7.78 -15.30 -17.02
C LEU A 494 -9.06 -16.10 -17.29
N LEU A 495 -9.21 -17.28 -16.69
CA LEU A 495 -10.44 -18.08 -16.80
C LEU A 495 -11.64 -17.37 -16.16
N ALA A 496 -11.45 -16.75 -14.99
CA ALA A 496 -12.51 -15.97 -14.33
C ALA A 496 -12.90 -14.72 -15.12
N VAL A 497 -11.93 -14.02 -15.73
CA VAL A 497 -12.17 -12.90 -16.65
C VAL A 497 -12.92 -13.36 -17.89
N TYR A 498 -12.56 -14.52 -18.45
CA TYR A 498 -13.26 -15.11 -19.60
C TYR A 498 -14.71 -15.48 -19.28
N GLU A 499 -14.98 -16.10 -18.13
CA GLU A 499 -16.36 -16.36 -17.70
C GLU A 499 -17.11 -15.04 -17.44
N TYR A 500 -16.48 -14.06 -16.80
CA TYR A 500 -17.07 -12.72 -16.60
C TYR A 500 -17.37 -12.01 -17.91
N SER A 501 -16.58 -12.17 -18.97
CA SER A 501 -16.82 -11.52 -20.27
C SER A 501 -17.85 -12.27 -21.14
N THR A 502 -17.97 -13.59 -20.99
CA THR A 502 -18.84 -14.42 -21.84
C THR A 502 -20.19 -14.81 -21.23
N ARG A 503 -20.37 -14.72 -19.89
CA ARG A 503 -21.64 -15.08 -19.22
C ARG A 503 -22.86 -14.33 -19.80
N PRO A 504 -24.07 -14.90 -19.87
CA PRO A 504 -25.23 -14.17 -20.40
C PRO A 504 -25.56 -13.00 -19.47
N GLN A 505 -25.76 -11.79 -20.02
CA GLN A 505 -26.37 -10.72 -19.24
C GLN A 505 -27.81 -11.14 -18.94
N VAL A 506 -28.19 -11.11 -17.67
CA VAL A 506 -29.59 -11.18 -17.31
C VAL A 506 -30.22 -9.94 -17.92
N ALA A 507 -31.14 -10.11 -18.87
CA ALA A 507 -31.97 -9.03 -19.37
C ALA A 507 -32.73 -8.49 -18.16
N SER A 508 -32.21 -7.42 -17.56
CA SER A 508 -32.99 -6.62 -16.65
C SER A 508 -34.14 -6.08 -17.49
N THR A 509 -35.36 -6.43 -17.09
CA THR A 509 -36.60 -5.87 -17.64
C THR A 509 -36.44 -4.36 -17.66
N SER A 510 -36.12 -3.76 -18.81
CA SER A 510 -35.93 -2.33 -19.08
C SER A 510 -36.12 -1.43 -17.85
N ILE A 511 -35.17 -1.44 -16.92
CA ILE A 511 -35.02 -0.35 -15.97
C ILE A 511 -34.09 0.58 -16.71
N SER A 512 -34.68 1.61 -17.32
CA SER A 512 -33.96 2.78 -17.83
C SER A 512 -32.91 3.25 -16.80
N PRO A 513 -32.01 4.19 -17.12
CA PRO A 513 -31.12 4.87 -16.15
C PRO A 513 -31.86 5.68 -15.04
N SER A 514 -33.05 5.23 -14.64
CA SER A 514 -33.97 5.73 -13.64
C SER A 514 -33.66 5.33 -12.21
N VAL A 515 -32.71 4.41 -11.93
CA VAL A 515 -32.32 4.15 -10.52
C VAL A 515 -31.67 5.37 -9.87
N LEU A 516 -30.98 6.21 -10.65
CA LEU A 516 -30.41 7.49 -10.19
C LEU A 516 -31.30 8.71 -10.47
N THR A 517 -32.32 8.60 -11.33
CA THR A 517 -33.17 9.74 -11.72
C THR A 517 -34.63 9.67 -11.25
N ASN A 518 -35.16 8.50 -10.82
CA ASN A 518 -36.53 8.34 -10.27
C ASN A 518 -36.62 8.40 -8.73
N THR A 519 -35.52 8.66 -8.02
CA THR A 519 -35.55 8.99 -6.58
C THR A 519 -35.94 10.44 -6.29
N LYS A 520 -36.65 11.11 -7.20
CA LYS A 520 -37.19 12.47 -7.00
C LYS A 520 -38.23 12.59 -5.87
N SER A 521 -38.65 11.51 -5.20
CA SER A 521 -39.85 11.54 -4.34
C SER A 521 -39.73 11.02 -2.90
N LYS A 522 -38.63 10.40 -2.42
CA LYS A 522 -38.67 9.79 -1.06
C LYS A 522 -37.48 9.98 -0.10
N TYR A 523 -36.39 10.64 -0.48
CA TYR A 523 -35.26 10.83 0.44
C TYR A 523 -35.02 12.30 0.77
N HIS A 524 -35.92 12.85 1.59
CA HIS A 524 -35.80 14.19 2.19
C HIS A 524 -35.09 14.17 3.56
N GLN A 525 -34.25 13.18 3.86
CA GLN A 525 -33.37 13.26 5.04
C GLN A 525 -32.02 13.85 4.65
N GLN A 526 -31.76 15.06 5.18
CA GLN A 526 -30.50 15.79 5.14
C GLN A 526 -29.34 14.96 5.74
N ARG A 527 -28.81 13.99 5.00
CA ARG A 527 -27.50 13.41 5.31
C ARG A 527 -26.46 14.13 4.48
N ASN A 528 -25.44 14.67 5.14
CA ASN A 528 -24.28 15.23 4.48
C ASN A 528 -23.62 14.10 3.65
N PRO A 529 -23.60 14.19 2.31
CA PRO A 529 -23.07 13.13 1.45
C PRO A 529 -21.60 12.83 1.79
N TYR A 530 -20.84 13.83 2.24
CA TYR A 530 -19.44 13.64 2.64
C TYR A 530 -19.28 12.71 3.85
N LEU A 531 -20.19 12.78 4.83
CA LEU A 531 -20.14 11.93 6.03
C LEU A 531 -20.53 10.47 5.72
N ALA A 532 -21.33 10.24 4.68
CA ALA A 532 -21.76 8.91 4.28
C ALA A 532 -20.69 8.13 3.49
N ALA A 533 -19.64 8.79 3.01
CA ALA A 533 -18.47 8.16 2.36
C ALA A 533 -17.46 7.58 3.37
N LEU A 534 -17.36 8.16 4.57
CA LEU A 534 -16.36 7.79 5.59
C LEU A 534 -16.42 6.31 6.01
N PRO A 535 -17.61 5.70 6.23
CA PRO A 535 -17.68 4.33 6.72
C PRO A 535 -17.04 3.31 5.79
N LEU A 536 -17.15 3.47 4.47
CA LEU A 536 -16.54 2.54 3.52
C LEU A 536 -15.01 2.57 3.64
N GLY A 537 -14.42 3.76 3.66
CA GLY A 537 -12.97 3.94 3.80
C GLY A 537 -12.43 3.32 5.09
N SER A 538 -13.10 3.63 6.20
CA SER A 538 -12.75 3.05 7.49
C SER A 538 -12.93 1.54 7.52
N LEU A 539 -13.98 1.00 6.90
CA LEU A 539 -14.22 -0.44 6.88
C LEU A 539 -13.15 -1.17 6.07
N LEU A 540 -12.78 -0.65 4.89
CA LEU A 540 -11.67 -1.21 4.10
C LEU A 540 -10.35 -1.18 4.89
N PHE A 541 -10.10 -0.11 5.63
CA PHE A 541 -8.93 -0.03 6.53
C PHE A 541 -9.02 -1.10 7.63
N SER A 542 -10.17 -1.25 8.29
CA SER A 542 -10.36 -2.25 9.34
C SER A 542 -10.17 -3.69 8.85
N LEU A 543 -10.70 -4.02 7.66
CA LEU A 543 -10.48 -5.32 7.03
C LEU A 543 -9.00 -5.54 6.72
N HIS A 544 -8.31 -4.52 6.21
CA HIS A 544 -6.88 -4.61 5.92
C HIS A 544 -6.07 -4.77 7.22
N ASN A 545 -6.23 -3.86 8.17
CA ASN A 545 -5.42 -3.73 9.38
C ASN A 545 -5.59 -4.86 10.40
N PHE A 546 -6.77 -5.49 10.45
CA PHE A 546 -7.06 -6.52 11.46
C PHE A 546 -7.32 -7.92 10.90
N LEU A 547 -7.85 -8.03 9.69
CA LEU A 547 -8.40 -9.31 9.18
C LEU A 547 -7.66 -9.86 7.95
N SER A 548 -6.59 -9.21 7.52
CA SER A 548 -5.77 -9.67 6.39
C SER A 548 -4.86 -10.84 6.73
N ASP A 549 -4.72 -11.22 8.01
CA ASP A 549 -4.15 -12.50 8.41
C ASP A 549 -4.89 -13.06 9.62
N SER A 550 -4.97 -14.38 9.69
CA SER A 550 -5.60 -15.13 10.77
C SER A 550 -4.94 -14.94 12.16
N SER A 551 -3.67 -14.52 12.19
CA SER A 551 -2.86 -14.43 13.41
C SER A 551 -2.70 -13.01 13.97
N THR A 552 -3.06 -11.96 13.22
CA THR A 552 -2.88 -10.56 13.64
C THR A 552 -3.56 -10.25 14.98
N LEU A 553 -4.81 -10.66 15.17
CA LEU A 553 -5.54 -10.44 16.41
C LEU A 553 -4.97 -11.22 17.61
N ILE A 554 -4.26 -12.32 17.35
CA ILE A 554 -3.55 -13.08 18.36
C ILE A 554 -2.30 -12.32 18.79
N ALA A 555 -1.49 -11.85 17.83
CA ALA A 555 -0.28 -11.08 18.11
C ALA A 555 -0.57 -9.82 18.93
N TRP A 556 -1.72 -9.17 18.70
CA TRP A 556 -2.18 -8.02 19.49
C TRP A 556 -2.40 -8.32 20.98
N SER A 557 -2.90 -9.51 21.31
CA SER A 557 -3.19 -9.89 22.70
C SER A 557 -2.10 -10.73 23.35
N TRP A 558 -1.17 -11.28 22.57
CA TRP A 558 -0.13 -12.20 23.02
C TRP A 558 0.80 -11.59 24.08
N THR A 559 1.05 -12.33 25.15
CA THR A 559 2.04 -11.95 26.18
C THR A 559 3.08 -13.03 26.45
N GLY A 560 3.04 -14.18 25.79
CA GLY A 560 4.06 -15.23 25.95
C GLY A 560 3.65 -16.37 26.88
N TYR A 561 4.58 -16.82 27.73
CA TYR A 561 4.49 -18.08 28.48
C TYR A 561 4.52 -17.91 29.99
N GLU A 562 3.86 -18.82 30.70
CA GLU A 562 3.93 -18.96 32.15
C GLU A 562 3.77 -20.45 32.54
N ASN A 563 4.59 -20.94 33.47
CA ASN A 563 4.53 -22.33 33.94
C ASN A 563 4.56 -23.38 32.82
N ARG A 564 5.43 -23.18 31.82
CA ARG A 564 5.62 -24.03 30.63
C ARG A 564 4.43 -24.06 29.66
N LEU A 565 3.46 -23.16 29.82
CA LEU A 565 2.27 -23.08 28.98
C LEU A 565 2.10 -21.68 28.37
N PRO A 566 1.58 -21.55 27.14
CA PRO A 566 1.16 -20.27 26.60
C PRO A 566 0.09 -19.62 27.48
N ARG A 567 0.24 -18.32 27.78
CA ARG A 567 -0.78 -17.54 28.51
C ARG A 567 -2.04 -17.30 27.69
N GLY A 568 -1.88 -17.23 26.37
CA GLY A 568 -2.92 -16.88 25.42
C GLY A 568 -3.05 -17.83 24.23
N PRO A 569 -3.88 -17.45 23.24
CA PRO A 569 -4.01 -18.20 22.01
C PRO A 569 -2.69 -18.20 21.24
N VAL A 570 -2.28 -19.37 20.76
CA VAL A 570 -1.08 -19.54 19.92
C VAL A 570 -1.38 -19.22 18.45
N PRO A 571 -0.60 -18.35 17.76
CA PRO A 571 -0.85 -17.89 16.38
C PRO A 571 -1.12 -19.00 15.35
N HIS A 572 -0.24 -20.00 15.28
CA HIS A 572 -0.31 -21.06 14.26
C HIS A 572 -1.45 -22.07 14.50
N VAL A 573 -1.98 -22.16 15.72
CA VAL A 573 -3.07 -23.08 16.10
C VAL A 573 -4.43 -22.37 16.05
N HIS A 574 -4.55 -21.21 16.68
CA HIS A 574 -5.84 -20.58 16.97
C HIS A 574 -6.29 -19.59 15.91
N GLY A 575 -5.47 -19.29 14.89
CA GLY A 575 -5.84 -18.37 13.81
C GLY A 575 -7.10 -18.79 13.03
N SER A 576 -7.42 -20.09 13.00
CA SER A 576 -8.67 -20.58 12.42
C SER A 576 -9.92 -19.99 13.10
N LEU A 577 -9.85 -19.70 14.40
CA LEU A 577 -10.96 -19.08 15.13
C LEU A 577 -11.26 -17.67 14.62
N THR A 578 -10.25 -16.91 14.19
CA THR A 578 -10.43 -15.61 13.55
C THR A 578 -11.19 -15.76 12.23
N ILE A 579 -10.81 -16.72 11.39
CA ILE A 579 -11.52 -16.99 10.12
C ILE A 579 -12.95 -17.46 10.37
N LEU A 580 -13.20 -18.27 11.40
CA LEU A 580 -14.56 -18.67 11.80
C LEU A 580 -15.41 -17.48 12.26
N ALA A 581 -14.84 -16.55 13.03
CA ALA A 581 -15.52 -15.33 13.44
C ALA A 581 -15.84 -14.42 12.23
N MET A 582 -14.89 -14.30 11.29
CA MET A 582 -15.11 -13.59 10.02
C MET A 582 -16.24 -14.23 9.20
N ALA A 583 -16.22 -15.56 9.08
CA ALA A 583 -17.23 -16.35 8.38
C ALA A 583 -18.62 -16.19 9.00
N LEU A 584 -18.71 -16.20 10.34
CA LEU A 584 -19.95 -15.98 11.07
C LEU A 584 -20.48 -14.55 10.88
N GLY A 585 -19.61 -13.54 10.96
CA GLY A 585 -19.98 -12.15 10.67
C GLY A 585 -20.54 -11.97 9.25
N LEU A 586 -19.89 -12.58 8.25
CA LEU A 586 -20.34 -12.54 6.86
C LEU A 586 -21.66 -13.31 6.65
N LEU A 587 -21.86 -14.42 7.35
CA LEU A 587 -23.12 -15.16 7.35
C LEU A 587 -24.26 -14.30 7.93
N ILE A 588 -24.01 -13.57 9.01
CA ILE A 588 -24.97 -12.61 9.59
C ILE A 588 -25.32 -11.51 8.58
N ALA A 589 -24.32 -10.95 7.87
CA ALA A 589 -24.55 -9.97 6.81
C ALA A 589 -25.43 -10.52 5.67
N GLN A 590 -25.14 -11.74 5.20
CA GLN A 590 -25.87 -12.43 4.14
C GLN A 590 -27.33 -12.70 4.55
N VAL A 591 -27.54 -13.25 5.76
CA VAL A 591 -28.87 -13.56 6.30
C VAL A 591 -29.67 -12.28 6.51
N SER A 592 -29.05 -11.23 7.05
CA SER A 592 -29.71 -9.94 7.25
C SER A 592 -30.17 -9.33 5.92
N SER A 593 -29.30 -9.31 4.91
CA SER A 593 -29.63 -8.73 3.59
C SER A 593 -30.76 -9.48 2.87
N THR A 594 -30.81 -10.82 2.97
CA THR A 594 -31.82 -11.66 2.32
C THR A 594 -33.12 -11.84 3.08
N SER A 595 -33.15 -11.46 4.37
CA SER A 595 -34.33 -11.66 5.21
C SER A 595 -35.51 -10.82 4.74
N LYS A 596 -36.71 -11.39 4.69
CA LYS A 596 -37.94 -10.61 4.46
C LYS A 596 -38.38 -9.83 5.70
N ARG A 597 -37.85 -10.15 6.88
CA ARG A 597 -38.23 -9.55 8.17
C ARG A 597 -37.48 -8.23 8.37
N ALA A 598 -38.20 -7.12 8.38
CA ALA A 598 -37.62 -5.78 8.47
C ALA A 598 -36.76 -5.57 9.74
N TRP A 599 -37.12 -6.18 10.88
CA TRP A 599 -36.35 -6.04 12.11
C TRP A 599 -34.94 -6.67 12.01
N ILE A 600 -34.78 -7.77 11.26
CA ILE A 600 -33.47 -8.43 11.06
C ILE A 600 -32.57 -7.58 10.17
N LYS A 601 -33.13 -6.95 9.12
CA LYS A 601 -32.41 -5.99 8.27
C LYS A 601 -31.92 -4.78 9.07
N ARG A 602 -32.77 -4.27 9.96
CA ARG A 602 -32.49 -3.05 10.72
C ARG A 602 -31.57 -3.30 11.91
N ALA A 603 -31.51 -4.51 12.46
CA ALA A 603 -30.70 -4.86 13.63
C ALA A 603 -29.21 -4.47 13.47
N LEU A 604 -28.60 -4.73 12.30
CA LEU A 604 -27.18 -4.43 12.04
C LEU A 604 -26.90 -2.93 11.86
N SER A 605 -27.91 -2.13 11.53
CA SER A 605 -27.80 -0.68 11.42
C SER A 605 -28.16 0.05 12.72
N HIS A 606 -28.54 -0.69 13.76
CA HIS A 606 -28.93 -0.13 15.05
C HIS A 606 -27.68 0.29 15.86
N PRO A 607 -27.72 1.41 16.62
CA PRO A 607 -26.58 1.86 17.44
C PRO A 607 -26.09 0.82 18.45
N VAL A 608 -26.94 -0.08 18.93
CA VAL A 608 -26.52 -1.19 19.82
C VAL A 608 -25.51 -2.12 19.15
N TRP A 609 -25.63 -2.37 17.84
CA TRP A 609 -24.65 -3.19 17.11
C TRP A 609 -23.31 -2.46 16.98
N PHE A 610 -23.35 -1.13 16.80
CA PHE A 610 -22.14 -0.30 16.89
C PHE A 610 -21.51 -0.35 18.28
N LEU A 611 -22.31 -0.26 19.35
CA LEU A 611 -21.81 -0.39 20.73
C LEU A 611 -21.19 -1.75 21.00
N PHE A 612 -21.71 -2.83 20.41
CA PHE A 612 -21.06 -4.14 20.43
C PHE A 612 -19.67 -4.08 19.78
N GLY A 613 -19.57 -3.55 18.56
CA GLY A 613 -18.27 -3.38 17.88
C GLY A 613 -17.29 -2.51 18.67
N ALA A 614 -17.75 -1.38 19.22
CA ALA A 614 -16.93 -0.49 20.05
C ALA A 614 -16.50 -1.15 21.36
N GLY A 615 -17.39 -1.90 22.01
CA GLY A 615 -17.08 -2.68 23.20
C GLY A 615 -16.06 -3.80 22.91
N SER A 616 -16.21 -4.53 21.81
CA SER A 616 -15.25 -5.52 21.35
C SER A 616 -13.88 -4.90 21.05
N SER A 617 -13.85 -3.73 20.40
CA SER A 617 -12.61 -2.98 20.17
C SER A 617 -11.95 -2.54 21.47
N TYR A 618 -12.73 -2.09 22.45
CA TYR A 618 -12.22 -1.71 23.77
C TYR A 618 -11.61 -2.90 24.50
N VAL A 619 -12.33 -4.03 24.57
CA VAL A 619 -11.83 -5.27 25.20
C VAL A 619 -10.56 -5.77 24.53
N MET A 620 -10.49 -5.76 23.20
CA MET A 620 -9.29 -6.13 22.45
C MET A 620 -8.08 -5.25 22.80
N TYR A 621 -8.31 -3.95 22.99
CA TYR A 621 -7.26 -2.98 23.26
C TYR A 621 -6.77 -3.04 24.72
N THR A 622 -7.69 -3.16 25.70
CA THR A 622 -7.35 -3.08 27.13
C THR A 622 -6.94 -4.41 27.76
N ASN A 623 -7.42 -5.53 27.23
CA ASN A 623 -7.15 -6.85 27.78
C ASN A 623 -6.14 -7.61 26.93
N ARG A 624 -5.48 -8.59 27.54
CA ARG A 624 -4.47 -9.44 26.91
C ARG A 624 -4.92 -10.89 26.84
N ASP A 625 -4.12 -11.71 26.18
CA ASP A 625 -4.24 -13.15 26.01
C ASP A 625 -5.63 -13.55 25.48
N TRP A 626 -6.29 -14.51 26.12
CA TRP A 626 -7.60 -15.01 25.72
C TRP A 626 -8.69 -13.93 25.77
N THR A 627 -8.70 -13.08 26.80
CA THR A 627 -9.73 -12.04 26.94
C THR A 627 -9.59 -10.97 25.85
N GLY A 628 -8.37 -10.51 25.58
CA GLY A 628 -8.09 -9.60 24.47
C GLY A 628 -8.46 -10.21 23.13
N TYR A 629 -8.11 -11.49 22.92
CA TYR A 629 -8.46 -12.20 21.68
C TYR A 629 -9.97 -12.38 21.51
N LEU A 630 -10.73 -12.66 22.57
CA LEU A 630 -12.20 -12.71 22.51
C LEU A 630 -12.80 -11.36 22.07
N GLY A 631 -12.23 -10.25 22.54
CA GLY A 631 -12.55 -8.91 22.02
C GLY A 631 -12.26 -8.78 20.52
N GLY A 632 -11.09 -9.25 20.08
CA GLY A 632 -10.70 -9.30 18.66
C GLY A 632 -11.64 -10.15 17.80
N LEU A 633 -12.05 -11.33 18.27
CA LEU A 633 -13.03 -12.18 17.58
C LEU A 633 -14.39 -11.50 17.44
N GLY A 634 -14.85 -10.80 18.48
CA GLY A 634 -16.05 -9.98 18.43
C GLY A 634 -15.94 -8.85 17.40
N LEU A 635 -14.77 -8.22 17.32
CA LEU A 635 -14.47 -7.16 16.35
C LEU A 635 -14.43 -7.69 14.90
N ALA A 636 -13.84 -8.87 14.67
CA ALA A 636 -13.84 -9.55 13.37
C ALA A 636 -15.26 -9.88 12.88
N LEU A 637 -16.10 -10.41 13.78
CA LEU A 637 -17.51 -10.65 13.51
C LEU A 637 -18.23 -9.34 13.15
N PHE A 638 -18.00 -8.29 13.93
CA PHE A 638 -18.60 -6.98 13.70
C PHE A 638 -18.24 -6.41 12.32
N PHE A 639 -16.96 -6.30 11.96
CA PHE A 639 -16.54 -5.74 10.67
C PHE A 639 -17.12 -6.51 9.48
N MET A 640 -17.07 -7.85 9.51
CA MET A 640 -17.63 -8.66 8.42
C MET A 640 -19.16 -8.55 8.34
N SER A 641 -19.85 -8.33 9.47
CA SER A 641 -21.31 -8.19 9.51
C SER A 641 -21.82 -6.87 8.91
N ILE A 642 -21.03 -5.80 8.98
CA ILE A 642 -21.45 -4.45 8.53
C ILE A 642 -21.00 -4.11 7.11
N LEU A 643 -20.39 -5.06 6.39
CA LEU A 643 -19.97 -4.90 4.98
C LEU A 643 -21.07 -4.30 4.08
N PRO A 644 -22.28 -4.88 4.01
CA PRO A 644 -23.35 -4.29 3.21
C PRO A 644 -23.72 -2.87 3.66
N LEU A 645 -23.64 -2.59 4.97
CA LEU A 645 -24.00 -1.28 5.52
C LEU A 645 -23.04 -0.19 5.05
N GLY A 646 -21.73 -0.44 5.10
CA GLY A 646 -20.70 0.50 4.64
C GLY A 646 -20.75 0.75 3.13
N PHE A 647 -20.97 -0.29 2.34
CA PHE A 647 -21.04 -0.20 0.88
C PHE A 647 -22.30 0.54 0.42
N ASN A 648 -23.46 0.21 1.00
CA ASN A 648 -24.70 0.91 0.70
C ASN A 648 -24.63 2.38 1.12
N ALA A 649 -23.99 2.72 2.25
CA ALA A 649 -23.81 4.13 2.66
C ALA A 649 -23.05 4.95 1.60
N ALA A 650 -21.98 4.39 1.02
CA ALA A 650 -21.23 5.05 -0.05
C ALA A 650 -22.03 5.14 -1.35
N ALA A 651 -22.73 4.08 -1.75
CA ALA A 651 -23.56 4.09 -2.96
C ALA A 651 -24.75 5.08 -2.84
N GLU A 652 -25.42 5.12 -1.68
CA GLU A 652 -26.48 6.09 -1.37
C GLU A 652 -25.95 7.53 -1.38
N SER A 653 -24.73 7.76 -0.88
CA SER A 653 -24.06 9.06 -0.96
C SER A 653 -23.82 9.50 -2.41
N ALA A 654 -23.28 8.61 -3.23
CA ALA A 654 -23.05 8.89 -4.65
C ALA A 654 -24.40 9.20 -5.33
N ALA A 655 -25.44 8.40 -5.06
CA ALA A 655 -26.78 8.61 -5.60
C ALA A 655 -27.38 9.97 -5.21
N ALA A 656 -27.23 10.39 -3.96
CA ALA A 656 -27.71 11.69 -3.49
C ALA A 656 -26.97 12.85 -4.19
N ALA A 657 -25.64 12.73 -4.36
CA ALA A 657 -24.81 13.74 -4.99
C ALA A 657 -25.05 13.87 -6.51
N VAL A 658 -25.58 12.84 -7.19
CA VAL A 658 -25.90 12.90 -8.63
C VAL A 658 -26.77 14.09 -8.99
N THR A 659 -27.74 14.43 -8.14
CA THR A 659 -28.66 15.55 -8.37
C THR A 659 -27.97 16.92 -8.42
N VAL A 660 -26.78 17.03 -7.82
CA VAL A 660 -26.03 18.29 -7.69
C VAL A 660 -24.86 18.39 -8.67
N MET A 661 -24.14 17.29 -8.93
CA MET A 661 -22.87 17.31 -9.67
C MET A 661 -22.77 16.32 -10.85
N GLY A 662 -23.86 15.63 -11.17
CA GLY A 662 -23.87 14.59 -12.21
C GLY A 662 -23.28 13.26 -11.73
N VAL A 663 -23.56 12.18 -12.46
CA VAL A 663 -23.21 10.81 -12.01
C VAL A 663 -21.69 10.64 -11.92
N ASP A 664 -20.94 11.19 -12.86
CA ASP A 664 -19.50 10.96 -12.94
C ASP A 664 -18.73 11.60 -11.80
N GLN A 665 -19.04 12.87 -11.52
CA GLN A 665 -18.41 13.57 -10.40
C GLN A 665 -18.88 13.00 -9.05
N ALA A 666 -20.14 12.58 -8.94
CA ALA A 666 -20.67 12.02 -7.70
C ALA A 666 -19.99 10.70 -7.31
N VAL A 667 -19.84 9.77 -8.25
CA VAL A 667 -19.14 8.50 -8.02
C VAL A 667 -17.66 8.76 -7.76
N ALA A 668 -16.98 9.50 -8.63
CA ALA A 668 -15.56 9.81 -8.46
C ALA A 668 -15.27 10.41 -7.08
N LYS A 669 -15.99 11.48 -6.71
CA LYS A 669 -15.77 12.19 -5.45
C LYS A 669 -16.05 11.31 -4.23
N THR A 670 -17.15 10.55 -4.22
CA THR A 670 -17.54 9.72 -3.07
C THR A 670 -16.50 8.64 -2.79
N TYR A 671 -16.07 7.91 -3.82
CA TYR A 671 -15.10 6.82 -3.66
C TYR A 671 -13.67 7.33 -3.46
N THR A 672 -13.31 8.49 -4.02
CA THR A 672 -12.04 9.16 -3.67
C THR A 672 -12.00 9.57 -2.20
N ILE A 673 -13.10 10.10 -1.64
CA ILE A 673 -13.14 10.44 -0.21
C ILE A 673 -13.03 9.18 0.65
N ALA A 674 -13.79 8.12 0.33
CA ALA A 674 -13.70 6.86 1.05
C ALA A 674 -12.26 6.30 1.03
N LEU A 675 -11.62 6.25 -0.13
CA LEU A 675 -10.25 5.74 -0.24
C LEU A 675 -9.20 6.71 0.34
N GLY A 676 -9.49 8.01 0.38
CA GLY A 676 -8.71 8.99 1.13
C GLY A 676 -8.72 8.71 2.63
N VAL A 677 -9.87 8.37 3.21
CA VAL A 677 -9.97 7.94 4.62
C VAL A 677 -9.15 6.66 4.85
N TYR A 678 -9.23 5.69 3.93
CA TYR A 678 -8.39 4.49 3.98
C TYR A 678 -6.89 4.84 4.01
N CYS A 679 -6.41 5.71 3.12
CA CYS A 679 -5.01 6.12 3.08
C CYS A 679 -4.59 6.85 4.37
N VAL A 680 -5.41 7.78 4.86
CA VAL A 680 -5.12 8.55 6.09
C VAL A 680 -5.03 7.63 7.30
N LEU A 681 -5.95 6.67 7.45
CA LEU A 681 -5.92 5.73 8.57
C LEU A 681 -4.71 4.77 8.49
N ASN A 682 -4.34 4.32 7.29
CA ASN A 682 -3.11 3.53 7.09
C ASN A 682 -1.86 4.32 7.49
N LEU A 683 -1.71 5.54 6.99
CA LEU A 683 -0.58 6.40 7.32
C LEU A 683 -0.55 6.68 8.83
N ALA A 684 -1.70 7.01 9.43
CA ALA A 684 -1.79 7.25 10.86
C ALA A 684 -1.39 6.01 11.67
N SER A 685 -1.80 4.81 11.25
CA SER A 685 -1.40 3.55 11.88
C SER A 685 0.10 3.28 11.77
N ILE A 686 0.72 3.54 10.61
CA ILE A 686 2.16 3.36 10.40
C ILE A 686 2.96 4.38 11.24
N PHE A 687 2.48 5.62 11.31
CA PHE A 687 3.14 6.68 12.07
C PHE A 687 3.13 6.44 13.58
N THR A 688 2.31 5.52 14.10
CA THR A 688 2.37 5.15 15.53
C THR A 688 3.66 4.43 15.92
N VAL A 689 4.38 3.84 14.97
CA VAL A 689 5.68 3.17 15.18
C VAL A 689 6.81 3.88 14.45
N ALA A 690 6.58 4.33 13.21
CA ALA A 690 7.61 5.00 12.41
C ALA A 690 7.79 6.50 12.76
N TYR A 691 7.30 6.96 13.92
CA TYR A 691 7.24 8.37 14.28
C TYR A 691 8.60 9.08 14.29
N ALA A 692 9.68 8.35 14.59
CA ALA A 692 11.04 8.87 14.60
C ALA A 692 11.56 9.23 13.20
N PHE A 693 11.01 8.59 12.15
CA PHE A 693 11.51 8.68 10.77
C PHE A 693 10.66 9.55 9.85
N VAL A 694 9.50 10.05 10.33
CA VAL A 694 8.53 10.78 9.49
C VAL A 694 8.20 12.17 10.04
N PRO A 695 8.15 13.22 9.18
CA PRO A 695 7.76 14.55 9.60
C PRO A 695 6.37 14.58 10.25
N GLY A 696 6.28 15.15 11.46
CA GLY A 696 5.04 15.21 12.23
C GLY A 696 4.63 13.89 12.89
N GLY A 697 5.44 12.83 12.78
CA GLY A 697 5.19 11.53 13.40
C GLY A 697 5.02 11.59 14.92
N VAL A 698 5.71 12.53 15.58
CA VAL A 698 5.65 12.76 17.04
C VAL A 698 4.22 12.93 17.56
N TYR A 699 3.29 13.50 16.78
CA TYR A 699 1.89 13.66 17.20
C TYR A 699 1.10 12.35 17.30
N LEU A 700 1.57 11.29 16.63
CA LEU A 700 0.98 9.97 16.63
C LEU A 700 1.85 8.92 17.34
N ARG A 701 2.99 9.33 17.91
CA ARG A 701 3.86 8.46 18.72
C ARG A 701 3.04 7.68 19.74
N GLU A 702 3.03 6.35 19.59
CA GLU A 702 2.34 5.42 20.50
C GLU A 702 0.81 5.58 20.56
N ARG A 703 0.21 6.34 19.63
CA ARG A 703 -1.22 6.69 19.65
C ARG A 703 -2.12 5.75 18.85
N THR A 704 -1.92 4.43 18.99
CA THR A 704 -2.83 3.45 18.37
C THR A 704 -4.24 3.52 18.96
N ASP A 705 -4.39 4.03 20.19
CA ASP A 705 -5.68 4.41 20.79
C ASP A 705 -6.45 5.39 19.88
N LEU A 706 -5.80 6.46 19.43
CA LEU A 706 -6.40 7.48 18.56
C LEU A 706 -6.76 6.91 17.20
N VAL A 707 -5.89 6.09 16.60
CA VAL A 707 -6.17 5.45 15.30
C VAL A 707 -7.39 4.54 15.39
N THR A 708 -7.47 3.72 16.44
CA THR A 708 -8.60 2.81 16.68
C THR A 708 -9.88 3.59 16.97
N PHE A 709 -9.80 4.67 17.75
CA PHE A 709 -10.93 5.56 18.01
C PHE A 709 -11.44 6.23 16.72
N LEU A 710 -10.55 6.84 15.93
CA LEU A 710 -10.90 7.51 14.66
C LEU A 710 -11.51 6.53 13.67
N GLN A 711 -10.98 5.31 13.57
CA GLN A 711 -11.59 4.22 12.79
C GLN A 711 -13.04 3.99 13.23
N MET A 712 -13.29 3.77 14.52
CA MET A 712 -14.66 3.51 15.00
C MET A 712 -15.58 4.73 14.79
N MET A 713 -15.07 5.96 14.95
CA MET A 713 -15.83 7.18 14.68
C MET A 713 -16.20 7.32 13.20
N CYS A 714 -15.31 6.98 12.27
CA CYS A 714 -15.60 7.01 10.83
C CYS A 714 -16.68 5.99 10.42
N LEU A 715 -16.90 4.92 11.18
CA LEU A 715 -17.98 3.95 10.95
C LEU A 715 -19.35 4.44 11.45
N LEU A 716 -19.38 5.32 12.46
CA LEU A 716 -20.60 5.76 13.13
C LEU A 716 -21.71 6.31 12.19
N PRO A 717 -21.40 7.11 11.14
CA PRO A 717 -22.42 7.63 10.21
C PRO A 717 -23.27 6.56 9.50
N ALA A 718 -22.78 5.32 9.43
CA ALA A 718 -23.49 4.19 8.82
C ALA A 718 -24.71 3.74 9.66
N PHE A 719 -24.72 4.02 10.97
CA PHE A 719 -25.76 3.56 11.91
C PHE A 719 -26.89 4.60 12.04
N LYS A 720 -28.13 4.13 12.27
CA LYS A 720 -29.35 4.96 12.27
C LYS A 720 -30.00 4.99 13.66
N VAL A 721 -30.13 6.17 14.26
CA VAL A 721 -30.72 6.37 15.61
C VAL A 721 -32.26 6.32 15.59
N ASN A 722 -32.91 6.81 14.53
CA ASN A 722 -34.38 6.87 14.46
C ASN A 722 -34.99 5.62 13.83
N TRP A 723 -35.38 4.66 14.68
CA TRP A 723 -36.04 3.40 14.30
C TRP A 723 -37.48 3.56 13.77
N LYS A 724 -38.16 4.67 14.09
CA LYS A 724 -39.61 4.83 13.90
C LYS A 724 -40.05 5.53 12.60
N SER A 725 -39.14 6.11 11.81
CA SER A 725 -39.53 7.06 10.73
C SER A 725 -39.73 6.44 9.34
N ASP A 726 -39.31 5.20 9.10
CA ASP A 726 -39.42 4.59 7.77
C ASP A 726 -40.61 3.63 7.72
N ASN A 727 -41.69 4.08 7.07
CA ASN A 727 -42.84 3.26 6.70
C ASN A 727 -42.37 1.93 6.06
N PRO A 728 -42.99 0.76 6.36
CA PRO A 728 -42.53 -0.55 5.89
C PRO A 728 -42.64 -0.78 4.37
N SER A 729 -42.95 0.26 3.57
CA SER A 729 -43.16 0.15 2.15
C SER A 729 -41.83 0.10 1.38
N ASN A 730 -41.55 -1.05 0.75
CA ASN A 730 -40.57 -1.27 -0.31
C ASN A 730 -39.07 -1.28 0.03
N THR A 731 -38.63 -1.91 1.11
CA THR A 731 -37.29 -2.52 1.09
C THR A 731 -37.40 -3.90 0.45
N ASN A 732 -37.33 -3.97 -0.88
CA ASN A 732 -37.26 -5.25 -1.61
C ASN A 732 -36.17 -6.11 -0.95
N ALA A 733 -36.49 -7.33 -0.54
CA ALA A 733 -35.45 -8.29 -0.17
C ALA A 733 -34.55 -8.48 -1.39
N THR A 734 -33.24 -8.31 -1.23
CA THR A 734 -32.30 -8.64 -2.29
C THR A 734 -32.43 -10.14 -2.52
N ASN A 735 -32.96 -10.51 -3.68
CA ASN A 735 -33.13 -11.90 -4.03
C ASN A 735 -31.79 -12.36 -4.60
N TYR A 736 -30.81 -12.62 -3.71
CA TYR A 736 -29.50 -13.09 -4.15
C TYR A 736 -29.69 -14.39 -4.91
N LYS A 737 -29.47 -14.34 -6.23
CA LYS A 737 -29.44 -15.50 -7.12
C LYS A 737 -28.54 -16.62 -6.55
N TYR A 738 -27.51 -16.23 -5.79
CA TYR A 738 -26.46 -17.11 -5.28
C TYR A 738 -26.48 -17.36 -3.77
N LYS A 739 -27.59 -17.09 -3.05
CA LYS A 739 -27.64 -17.21 -1.57
C LYS A 739 -27.15 -18.57 -1.02
N SER A 740 -27.48 -19.67 -1.71
CA SER A 740 -27.07 -21.02 -1.29
C SER A 740 -25.58 -21.24 -1.50
N LEU A 741 -25.05 -20.78 -2.65
CA LEU A 741 -23.63 -20.85 -2.96
C LEU A 741 -22.80 -20.00 -1.99
N MET A 742 -23.26 -18.81 -1.63
CA MET A 742 -22.60 -17.99 -0.60
C MET A 742 -22.44 -18.73 0.72
N ARG A 743 -23.52 -19.36 1.22
CA ARG A 743 -23.48 -20.14 2.47
C ARG A 743 -22.57 -21.36 2.34
N LEU A 744 -22.62 -22.04 1.19
CA LEU A 744 -21.73 -23.18 0.91
C LEU A 744 -20.27 -22.75 0.90
N THR A 745 -19.92 -21.63 0.25
CA THR A 745 -18.55 -21.10 0.25
C THR A 745 -18.09 -20.71 1.65
N ILE A 746 -18.94 -20.06 2.46
CA ILE A 746 -18.62 -19.73 3.85
C ILE A 746 -18.36 -21.01 4.67
N ALA A 747 -19.20 -22.03 4.51
CA ALA A 747 -19.02 -23.32 5.19
C ALA A 747 -17.75 -24.05 4.73
N LEU A 748 -17.48 -24.06 3.42
CA LEU A 748 -16.28 -24.67 2.84
C LEU A 748 -15.01 -23.97 3.33
N VAL A 749 -14.96 -22.64 3.33
CA VAL A 749 -13.82 -21.87 3.81
C VAL A 749 -13.58 -22.11 5.30
N SER A 750 -14.65 -22.16 6.10
CA SER A 750 -14.57 -22.53 7.53
C SER A 750 -13.98 -23.93 7.72
N ALA A 751 -14.47 -24.93 6.97
CA ALA A 751 -13.98 -26.31 7.04
C ALA A 751 -12.53 -26.43 6.57
N LEU A 752 -12.17 -25.76 5.48
CA LEU A 752 -10.80 -25.73 4.96
C LEU A 752 -9.83 -25.03 5.92
N SER A 753 -10.25 -23.99 6.63
CA SER A 753 -9.41 -23.32 7.64
C SER A 753 -9.06 -24.26 8.81
N LEU A 754 -10.06 -25.00 9.31
CA LEU A 754 -9.84 -26.02 10.35
C LEU A 754 -8.96 -27.17 9.83
N LEU A 755 -9.24 -27.68 8.63
CA LEU A 755 -8.44 -28.75 8.03
C LEU A 755 -7.00 -28.33 7.77
N THR A 756 -6.78 -27.11 7.28
CA THR A 756 -5.45 -26.53 7.04
C THR A 756 -4.68 -26.44 8.35
N THR A 757 -5.33 -25.97 9.42
CA THR A 757 -4.72 -25.92 10.75
C THR A 757 -4.31 -27.32 11.21
N PHE A 758 -5.22 -28.28 11.13
CA PHE A 758 -4.96 -29.67 11.54
C PHE A 758 -3.83 -30.32 10.73
N HIS A 759 -3.79 -30.09 9.41
CA HIS A 759 -2.76 -30.64 8.53
C HIS A 759 -1.37 -30.06 8.81
N ARG A 760 -1.32 -28.82 9.28
CA ARG A 760 -0.08 -28.06 9.54
C ARG A 760 0.37 -28.08 10.99
N LEU A 761 -0.32 -28.80 11.88
CA LEU A 761 0.15 -28.93 13.25
C LEU A 761 1.53 -29.61 13.28
N PRO A 762 2.48 -29.09 14.07
CA PRO A 762 3.76 -29.75 14.34
C PRO A 762 3.53 -31.21 14.75
N ARG A 763 4.19 -32.16 14.05
CA ARG A 763 3.96 -33.60 14.25
C ARG A 763 4.70 -34.18 15.46
N GLY A 764 5.64 -33.44 16.03
CA GLY A 764 6.45 -33.88 17.17
C GLY A 764 6.82 -32.73 18.08
N ALA A 765 7.23 -33.07 19.30
CA ALA A 765 7.78 -32.08 20.23
C ALA A 765 9.10 -31.51 19.67
N PRO A 766 9.40 -30.22 19.91
CA PRO A 766 10.71 -29.65 19.62
C PRO A 766 11.84 -30.50 20.21
N GLN A 767 12.88 -30.74 19.42
CA GLN A 767 14.07 -31.48 19.85
C GLN A 767 15.32 -30.66 19.50
N PRO A 768 16.26 -30.49 20.45
CA PRO A 768 17.56 -29.87 20.18
C PRO A 768 18.33 -30.64 19.09
N PHE A 769 19.08 -29.92 18.25
CA PHE A 769 19.85 -30.54 17.17
C PHE A 769 20.93 -31.48 17.70
N LYS A 770 21.51 -31.16 18.87
CA LYS A 770 22.54 -31.96 19.53
C LYS A 770 21.98 -32.88 20.64
N ALA A 771 20.68 -33.21 20.63
CA ALA A 771 20.07 -34.08 21.64
C ALA A 771 20.74 -35.47 21.77
N ASN A 772 21.19 -36.05 20.66
CA ASN A 772 21.89 -37.34 20.67
C ASN A 772 23.23 -37.27 21.42
N VAL A 773 23.96 -36.16 21.26
CA VAL A 773 25.24 -35.92 21.95
C VAL A 773 25.01 -35.93 23.47
N PHE A 774 23.95 -35.27 23.93
CA PHE A 774 23.57 -35.30 25.35
C PHE A 774 23.21 -36.72 25.81
N SER A 775 22.41 -37.45 25.05
CA SER A 775 22.00 -38.81 25.40
C SER A 775 23.17 -39.81 25.46
N GLU A 776 24.18 -39.66 24.59
CA GLU A 776 25.30 -40.61 24.47
C GLU A 776 26.48 -40.26 25.37
N SER A 777 26.79 -38.96 25.50
CA SER A 777 28.00 -38.48 26.20
C SER A 777 27.71 -37.72 27.48
N GLY A 778 26.45 -37.38 27.77
CA GLY A 778 26.05 -36.53 28.90
C GLY A 778 26.34 -35.04 28.70
N LYS A 779 27.01 -34.64 27.61
CA LYS A 779 27.39 -33.25 27.34
C LYS A 779 26.18 -32.41 26.94
N SER A 780 25.97 -31.32 27.67
CA SER A 780 24.84 -30.41 27.50
C SER A 780 25.19 -29.26 26.52
N LEU A 781 25.35 -29.59 25.24
CA LEU A 781 25.77 -28.68 24.16
C LEU A 781 24.56 -28.04 23.48
N PHE A 782 24.60 -26.72 23.23
CA PHE A 782 23.59 -26.05 22.39
C PHE A 782 24.17 -24.85 21.64
N ASN A 783 23.53 -24.52 20.50
CA ASN A 783 23.86 -23.35 19.71
C ASN A 783 22.83 -22.24 19.94
N ALA A 784 23.29 -21.00 20.12
CA ALA A 784 22.43 -19.82 20.19
C ALA A 784 22.84 -18.78 19.15
N GLY A 785 21.88 -18.14 18.49
CA GLY A 785 22.14 -17.13 17.47
C GLY A 785 21.23 -15.91 17.55
N ILE A 786 21.75 -14.78 17.07
CA ILE A 786 21.02 -13.52 16.92
C ILE A 786 21.04 -13.10 15.45
N TRP A 787 19.90 -12.58 14.96
CA TRP A 787 19.82 -12.08 13.60
C TRP A 787 18.70 -11.04 13.41
N THR A 788 19.04 -9.91 12.84
CA THR A 788 18.11 -8.85 12.42
C THR A 788 17.66 -9.10 11.00
N VAL A 789 16.41 -9.53 10.81
CA VAL A 789 15.97 -10.17 9.54
C VAL A 789 15.23 -9.23 8.59
N HIS A 790 15.31 -7.92 8.82
CA HIS A 790 14.79 -6.89 7.92
C HIS A 790 13.35 -7.15 7.45
N PHE A 791 12.47 -7.44 8.41
CA PHE A 791 11.05 -7.73 8.18
C PHE A 791 10.77 -8.91 7.23
N GLY A 792 11.72 -9.84 7.09
CA GLY A 792 11.57 -11.02 6.22
C GLY A 792 11.47 -10.65 4.75
N ILE A 793 12.19 -9.60 4.33
CA ILE A 793 12.32 -9.16 2.94
C ILE A 793 13.80 -9.20 2.54
N ASP A 794 14.10 -9.76 1.37
CA ASP A 794 15.46 -9.84 0.84
C ASP A 794 15.93 -8.58 0.11
N ASN A 795 17.20 -8.57 -0.28
CA ASN A 795 17.83 -7.46 -0.98
C ASN A 795 17.16 -7.12 -2.33
N GLU A 796 16.36 -8.02 -2.91
CA GLU A 796 15.58 -7.81 -4.15
C GLU A 796 14.09 -7.48 -3.86
N GLY A 797 13.74 -7.23 -2.60
CA GLY A 797 12.39 -6.91 -2.18
C GLY A 797 11.42 -8.10 -2.24
N HIS A 798 11.92 -9.33 -2.18
CA HIS A 798 11.14 -10.57 -2.13
C HIS A 798 11.05 -11.13 -0.71
N ASP A 799 10.09 -12.01 -0.46
CA ASP A 799 9.98 -12.69 0.83
C ASP A 799 11.15 -13.66 1.10
N SER A 800 11.73 -13.57 2.31
CA SER A 800 12.97 -14.28 2.68
C SER A 800 12.80 -15.35 3.76
N GLN A 801 11.56 -15.62 4.21
CA GLN A 801 11.27 -16.53 5.34
C GLN A 801 11.89 -17.93 5.19
N ARG A 802 11.95 -18.46 3.96
CA ARG A 802 12.55 -19.78 3.67
C ARG A 802 14.07 -19.74 3.76
N GLY A 803 14.68 -18.66 3.30
CA GLY A 803 16.11 -18.45 3.43
C GLY A 803 16.51 -18.41 4.91
N ILE A 804 15.76 -17.65 5.71
CA ILE A 804 15.98 -17.51 7.15
C ILE A 804 15.90 -18.89 7.83
N MET A 805 14.83 -19.64 7.56
CA MET A 805 14.65 -20.99 8.09
C MET A 805 15.78 -21.95 7.69
N ASN A 806 16.22 -21.90 6.43
CA ASN A 806 17.30 -22.76 5.94
C ASN A 806 18.61 -22.45 6.67
N LEU A 807 18.98 -21.18 6.84
CA LEU A 807 20.21 -20.82 7.55
C LEU A 807 20.15 -21.26 9.02
N ILE A 808 19.02 -21.01 9.70
CA ILE A 808 18.79 -21.46 11.10
C ILE A 808 18.95 -22.97 11.22
N ARG A 809 18.41 -23.75 10.27
CA ARG A 809 18.49 -25.20 10.26
C ARG A 809 19.91 -25.68 9.96
N ASP A 810 20.54 -25.13 8.94
CA ASP A 810 21.87 -25.55 8.50
C ASP A 810 22.92 -25.25 9.59
N MET A 811 22.77 -24.14 10.31
CA MET A 811 23.61 -23.78 11.46
C MET A 811 23.23 -24.50 12.77
N GLU A 812 22.20 -25.36 12.73
CA GLU A 812 21.73 -26.15 13.87
C GLU A 812 21.48 -25.30 15.13
N LEU A 813 20.82 -24.14 14.99
CA LEU A 813 20.61 -23.23 16.12
C LEU A 813 19.52 -23.77 17.05
N ASP A 814 19.79 -23.95 18.33
CA ASP A 814 18.78 -24.43 19.29
C ASP A 814 17.97 -23.27 19.89
N VAL A 815 18.60 -22.10 20.07
CA VAL A 815 17.98 -20.87 20.57
C VAL A 815 18.26 -19.73 19.60
N VAL A 816 17.23 -19.03 19.13
CA VAL A 816 17.39 -17.95 18.15
C VAL A 816 16.61 -16.72 18.59
N GLY A 817 17.29 -15.58 18.64
CA GLY A 817 16.67 -14.26 18.64
C GLY A 817 16.57 -13.71 17.23
N LEU A 818 15.36 -13.39 16.77
CA LEU A 818 15.15 -12.68 15.50
C LEU A 818 14.61 -11.28 15.79
N LEU A 819 15.18 -10.26 15.15
CA LEU A 819 14.81 -8.86 15.33
C LEU A 819 14.21 -8.28 14.05
N GLU A 820 13.47 -7.17 14.18
CA GLU A 820 12.66 -6.57 13.10
C GLU A 820 11.62 -7.56 12.55
N THR A 821 10.79 -8.07 13.45
CA THR A 821 9.87 -9.20 13.18
C THR A 821 8.39 -8.86 13.33
N ASP A 822 8.02 -7.62 13.68
CA ASP A 822 6.62 -7.16 13.69
C ASP A 822 6.11 -6.97 12.25
N LEU A 823 5.59 -8.07 11.69
CA LEU A 823 4.99 -8.09 10.36
C LEU A 823 3.47 -7.92 10.39
N HIS A 824 2.86 -7.71 11.56
CA HIS A 824 1.41 -7.64 11.76
C HIS A 824 0.81 -6.26 11.45
N ARG A 825 1.43 -5.54 10.51
CA ARG A 825 1.02 -4.22 10.04
C ARG A 825 0.80 -4.21 8.53
N THR A 826 0.04 -3.22 8.06
CA THR A 826 -0.21 -2.98 6.63
C THR A 826 1.09 -2.77 5.85
N ALA A 827 2.08 -2.12 6.47
CA ALA A 827 3.44 -1.92 5.98
C ALA A 827 4.15 -3.21 5.53
N PHE A 828 3.86 -4.34 6.19
CA PHE A 828 4.56 -5.61 5.97
C PHE A 828 3.64 -6.73 5.49
N GLY A 829 2.41 -6.38 5.11
CA GLY A 829 1.41 -7.30 4.57
C GLY A 829 0.64 -8.13 5.61
N HIS A 830 0.77 -7.85 6.91
CA HIS A 830 0.22 -8.70 7.98
C HIS A 830 0.72 -10.14 7.86
N ARG A 831 2.03 -10.36 7.95
CA ARG A 831 2.62 -11.69 7.88
C ARG A 831 2.96 -12.20 9.28
N ASP A 832 3.26 -13.49 9.39
CA ASP A 832 3.86 -14.14 10.56
C ASP A 832 5.07 -14.94 10.06
N LEU A 833 6.26 -14.36 10.24
CA LEU A 833 7.53 -14.96 9.81
C LEU A 833 7.80 -16.30 10.51
N SER A 834 7.39 -16.41 11.77
CA SER A 834 7.72 -17.54 12.63
C SER A 834 7.00 -18.82 12.19
N ARG A 835 5.85 -18.68 11.53
CA ARG A 835 4.97 -19.79 11.17
C ARG A 835 5.65 -20.87 10.34
N LEU A 836 6.39 -20.49 9.29
CA LEU A 836 7.12 -21.47 8.48
C LEU A 836 8.14 -22.24 9.33
N ILE A 837 8.90 -21.53 10.16
CA ILE A 837 9.95 -22.12 10.97
C ILE A 837 9.35 -23.12 11.97
N VAL A 838 8.27 -22.74 12.66
CA VAL A 838 7.58 -23.60 13.62
C VAL A 838 7.00 -24.84 12.95
N GLU A 839 6.31 -24.69 11.81
CA GLU A 839 5.67 -25.81 11.08
C GLU A 839 6.70 -26.82 10.54
N GLU A 840 7.84 -26.37 10.00
CA GLU A 840 8.81 -27.24 9.33
C GLU A 840 9.89 -27.79 10.26
N THR A 841 10.23 -27.07 11.33
CA THR A 841 11.35 -27.44 12.19
C THR A 841 10.97 -27.72 13.64
N ASN A 842 9.71 -27.49 14.05
CA ASN A 842 9.21 -27.70 15.42
C ASN A 842 10.00 -26.89 16.46
N TYR A 843 9.83 -25.57 16.50
CA TYR A 843 10.33 -24.73 17.61
C TYR A 843 9.19 -24.36 18.56
N HIS A 844 9.53 -24.16 19.84
CA HIS A 844 8.76 -23.25 20.69
C HIS A 844 9.01 -21.82 20.24
N VAL A 845 7.97 -20.99 20.26
CA VAL A 845 8.03 -19.62 19.72
C VAL A 845 7.38 -18.63 20.67
N ASP A 846 8.04 -17.50 20.90
CA ASP A 846 7.44 -16.31 21.50
C ASP A 846 7.58 -15.13 20.54
N ILE A 847 6.45 -14.55 20.13
CA ILE A 847 6.35 -13.42 19.16
C ILE A 847 6.20 -12.06 19.89
N GLY A 848 7.17 -11.70 20.72
CA GLY A 848 7.03 -10.60 21.68
C GLY A 848 7.72 -9.28 21.30
N PRO A 849 7.21 -8.12 21.75
CA PRO A 849 5.83 -7.78 22.08
C PRO A 849 4.98 -7.54 20.82
N GLY A 850 3.65 -7.53 20.99
CA GLY A 850 2.71 -7.35 19.88
C GLY A 850 2.72 -5.95 19.24
N PRO A 851 2.09 -5.78 18.06
CA PRO A 851 2.10 -4.54 17.26
C PRO A 851 1.47 -3.32 17.97
N ASN A 852 0.66 -3.52 19.00
CA ASN A 852 0.13 -2.43 19.83
C ASN A 852 1.13 -1.88 20.85
N SER A 853 2.36 -2.38 20.85
CA SER A 853 3.46 -1.95 21.72
C SER A 853 4.48 -1.06 21.00
N HIS A 854 4.20 -0.73 19.72
CA HIS A 854 4.91 0.30 18.94
C HIS A 854 6.42 0.10 18.75
N THR A 855 6.87 -1.15 18.75
CA THR A 855 8.25 -1.56 18.45
C THR A 855 8.35 -2.18 17.05
N TRP A 856 9.56 -2.40 16.52
CA TRP A 856 9.77 -3.23 15.33
C TRP A 856 9.71 -4.75 15.58
N GLY A 857 9.54 -5.17 16.83
CA GLY A 857 9.24 -6.54 17.23
C GLY A 857 10.48 -7.45 17.35
N ALA A 858 10.37 -8.43 18.23
CA ALA A 858 11.35 -9.49 18.41
C ALA A 858 10.66 -10.87 18.40
N VAL A 859 11.41 -11.90 18.07
CA VAL A 859 10.97 -13.29 18.18
C VAL A 859 12.03 -14.10 18.89
N LEU A 860 11.61 -14.91 19.85
CA LEU A 860 12.43 -15.97 20.42
C LEU A 860 11.96 -17.31 19.86
N LEU A 861 12.89 -18.07 19.29
CA LEU A 861 12.71 -19.47 18.91
C LEU A 861 13.56 -20.34 19.82
N SER A 862 12.99 -21.43 20.34
CA SER A 862 13.72 -22.37 21.19
C SER A 862 13.36 -23.82 20.90
N LYS A 863 14.36 -24.70 20.75
CA LYS A 863 14.20 -26.16 20.79
C LYS A 863 13.96 -26.69 22.19
N PHE A 864 14.34 -25.90 23.20
CA PHE A 864 14.10 -26.19 24.60
C PHE A 864 12.75 -25.65 25.07
N PRO A 865 12.07 -26.33 26.02
CA PRO A 865 10.82 -25.83 26.58
C PRO A 865 10.99 -24.43 27.19
N ILE A 866 10.09 -23.52 26.82
CA ILE A 866 9.98 -22.19 27.43
C ILE A 866 9.22 -22.32 28.74
N ILE A 867 9.85 -22.01 29.87
CA ILE A 867 9.23 -22.05 31.21
C ILE A 867 8.34 -20.82 31.42
N SER A 868 8.88 -19.64 31.15
CA SER A 868 8.17 -18.37 31.31
C SER A 868 8.80 -17.30 30.44
N THR A 869 8.00 -16.34 30.00
CA THR A 869 8.50 -15.15 29.32
C THR A 869 7.86 -13.87 29.85
N LYS A 870 8.62 -12.79 29.78
CA LYS A 870 8.18 -11.44 30.08
C LYS A 870 8.66 -10.52 28.98
N HIS A 871 7.74 -9.77 28.38
CA HIS A 871 8.06 -8.74 27.40
C HIS A 871 8.28 -7.41 28.12
N HIS A 872 9.32 -6.70 27.72
CA HIS A 872 9.66 -5.37 28.21
C HIS A 872 9.61 -4.38 27.06
N LEU A 873 9.05 -3.21 27.34
CA LEU A 873 9.24 -2.01 26.54
C LEU A 873 10.32 -1.20 27.23
N LEU A 874 11.48 -1.10 26.60
CA LEU A 874 12.62 -0.44 27.21
C LEU A 874 12.43 1.08 27.20
N PRO A 875 13.03 1.82 28.16
CA PRO A 875 12.85 3.26 28.24
C PRO A 875 13.28 3.99 26.96
N SER A 876 12.43 4.89 26.47
CA SER A 876 12.75 5.73 25.30
C SER A 876 12.13 7.12 25.49
N PRO A 877 12.87 8.09 26.06
CA PRO A 877 12.36 9.45 26.20
C PRO A 877 12.25 10.21 24.87
N HIS A 878 13.13 9.91 23.90
CA HIS A 878 13.26 10.73 22.68
C HIS A 878 13.13 9.93 21.39
N GLY A 879 13.81 8.80 21.30
CA GLY A 879 13.94 7.97 20.12
C GLY A 879 12.90 6.87 19.98
N GLU A 880 13.35 5.75 19.45
CA GLU A 880 12.54 4.57 19.15
C GLU A 880 12.30 3.70 20.39
N LEU A 881 11.07 3.18 20.50
CA LEU A 881 10.73 2.15 21.48
C LEU A 881 11.37 0.81 21.13
N ALA A 882 12.20 0.33 22.05
CA ALA A 882 12.92 -0.93 21.93
C ALA A 882 12.20 -2.09 22.64
N PRO A 883 12.01 -3.26 22.00
CA PRO A 883 11.49 -4.45 22.62
C PRO A 883 12.58 -5.29 23.29
N ALA A 884 12.24 -5.95 24.40
CA ALA A 884 13.02 -7.08 24.91
C ALA A 884 12.13 -8.25 25.37
N ILE A 885 12.58 -9.48 25.10
CA ILE A 885 11.98 -10.73 25.58
C ILE A 885 12.91 -11.33 26.62
N GLU A 886 12.49 -11.32 27.89
CA GLU A 886 13.12 -12.06 28.98
C GLU A 886 12.48 -13.45 29.04
N ALA A 887 13.26 -14.51 28.77
CA ALA A 887 12.76 -15.88 28.73
C ALA A 887 13.58 -16.80 29.62
N VAL A 888 12.90 -17.66 30.38
CA VAL A 888 13.54 -18.76 31.11
C VAL A 888 13.31 -20.05 30.34
N LEU A 889 14.38 -20.71 29.95
CA LEU A 889 14.37 -21.95 29.18
C LEU A 889 14.83 -23.13 30.03
N ASP A 890 14.24 -24.31 29.82
CA ASP A 890 14.69 -25.58 30.41
C ASP A 890 15.72 -26.24 29.48
N VAL A 891 17.00 -25.91 29.67
CA VAL A 891 18.11 -26.41 28.83
C VAL A 891 18.73 -27.62 29.52
N TYR A 892 18.41 -28.82 29.02
CA TYR A 892 18.86 -30.10 29.58
C TYR A 892 18.62 -30.24 31.11
N GLY A 893 17.51 -29.73 31.63
CA GLY A 893 17.18 -29.78 33.06
C GLY A 893 17.73 -28.61 33.89
N THR A 894 18.38 -27.63 33.26
CA THR A 894 18.89 -26.41 33.91
C THR A 894 18.14 -25.19 33.42
N GLU A 895 17.66 -24.35 34.33
CA GLU A 895 17.01 -23.09 33.98
C GLU A 895 18.04 -22.07 33.48
N VAL A 896 17.94 -21.66 32.23
CA VAL A 896 18.79 -20.63 31.62
C VAL A 896 17.95 -19.40 31.30
N LEU A 897 18.44 -18.22 31.70
CA LEU A 897 17.86 -16.94 31.28
C LEU A 897 18.38 -16.59 29.89
N VAL A 898 17.47 -16.45 28.92
CA VAL A 898 17.75 -15.92 27.59
C VAL A 898 17.06 -14.57 27.43
N LEU A 899 17.82 -13.55 27.06
CA LEU A 899 17.30 -12.21 26.83
C LEU A 899 17.51 -11.84 25.36
N VAL A 900 16.41 -11.58 24.64
CA VAL A 900 16.43 -11.11 23.24
C VAL A 900 16.05 -9.62 23.21
N SER A 901 16.85 -8.75 22.60
CA SER A 901 16.59 -7.30 22.60
C SER A 901 16.97 -6.60 21.30
N HIS A 902 16.24 -5.52 20.97
CA HIS A 902 16.58 -4.60 19.88
C HIS A 902 16.59 -3.16 20.38
N ASN A 903 17.77 -2.62 20.68
CA ASN A 903 17.94 -1.25 21.15
C ASN A 903 17.75 -0.23 20.01
N GLY A 904 17.53 1.03 20.37
CA GLY A 904 17.41 2.15 19.43
C GLY A 904 18.75 2.51 18.75
N GLN A 905 18.65 3.34 17.70
CA GLN A 905 19.74 3.66 16.78
C GLN A 905 20.73 4.69 17.37
N GLU A 906 21.78 5.03 16.60
CA GLU A 906 22.91 5.87 17.02
C GLU A 906 22.51 7.32 17.40
N GLU A 907 21.41 7.81 16.86
CA GLU A 907 20.97 9.20 16.97
C GLU A 907 20.54 9.58 18.40
N ASP A 908 19.97 8.64 19.16
CA ASP A 908 19.42 8.87 20.51
C ASP A 908 20.27 8.20 21.59
N ALA A 909 21.42 8.79 21.91
CA ALA A 909 22.38 8.21 22.86
C ALA A 909 21.80 7.96 24.27
N LEU A 910 20.95 8.86 24.76
CA LEU A 910 20.31 8.70 26.08
C LEU A 910 19.35 7.50 26.09
N ASP A 911 18.61 7.28 25.01
CA ASP A 911 17.73 6.13 24.89
C ASP A 911 18.55 4.85 24.95
N ARG A 912 19.65 4.76 24.19
CA ARG A 912 20.54 3.59 24.24
C ARG A 912 21.12 3.35 25.63
N GLU A 913 21.55 4.39 26.32
CA GLU A 913 22.03 4.29 27.71
C GLU A 913 20.95 3.68 28.60
N LEU A 914 19.75 4.28 28.67
CA LEU A 914 18.67 3.83 29.56
C LEU A 914 18.15 2.43 29.21
N GLN A 915 18.02 2.12 27.91
CA GLN A 915 17.62 0.79 27.44
C GLN A 915 18.63 -0.26 27.90
N THR A 916 19.91 0.03 27.73
CA THR A 916 20.99 -0.88 28.11
C THR A 916 21.11 -1.02 29.62
N THR A 917 20.94 0.05 30.39
CA THR A 917 20.92 0.00 31.86
C THR A 917 19.82 -0.93 32.37
N GLU A 918 18.62 -0.90 31.78
CA GLU A 918 17.55 -1.81 32.18
C GLU A 918 17.86 -3.27 31.83
N LEU A 919 18.43 -3.53 30.65
CA LEU A 919 18.88 -4.88 30.26
C LEU A 919 19.97 -5.40 31.20
N ALA A 920 20.95 -4.58 31.53
CA ALA A 920 22.00 -4.88 32.51
C ALA A 920 21.41 -5.20 33.88
N ARG A 921 20.44 -4.41 34.35
CA ARG A 921 19.73 -4.66 35.62
C ARG A 921 19.04 -6.03 35.63
N ILE A 922 18.35 -6.41 34.54
CA ILE A 922 17.67 -7.71 34.41
C ILE A 922 18.70 -8.85 34.46
N MET A 923 19.76 -8.78 33.66
CA MET A 923 20.80 -9.81 33.64
C MET A 923 21.53 -9.93 34.97
N ALA A 924 21.87 -8.80 35.61
CA ALA A 924 22.54 -8.77 36.89
C ALA A 924 21.67 -9.36 38.01
N ALA A 925 20.35 -9.19 37.97
CA ALA A 925 19.45 -9.73 38.98
C ALA A 925 19.33 -11.27 38.93
N SER A 926 19.65 -11.90 37.80
CA SER A 926 19.50 -13.34 37.61
C SER A 926 20.58 -14.17 38.32
N THR A 927 20.17 -15.19 39.07
CA THR A 927 21.08 -16.21 39.62
C THR A 927 21.33 -17.37 38.65
N ARG A 928 20.61 -17.40 37.53
CA ARG A 928 20.72 -18.45 36.50
C ARG A 928 21.89 -18.15 35.56
N PRO A 929 22.39 -19.16 34.81
CA PRO A 929 23.15 -18.89 33.60
C PRO A 929 22.38 -17.95 32.67
N VAL A 930 23.10 -17.06 32.00
CA VAL A 930 22.52 -15.99 31.16
C VAL A 930 23.09 -16.11 29.75
N VAL A 931 22.22 -15.96 28.75
CA VAL A 931 22.58 -15.69 27.35
C VAL A 931 21.79 -14.47 26.90
N PHE A 932 22.49 -13.45 26.44
CA PHE A 932 21.91 -12.28 25.79
C PHE A 932 22.14 -12.39 24.28
N LEU A 933 21.10 -12.08 23.51
CA LEU A 933 21.08 -12.10 22.06
C LEU A 933 20.44 -10.77 21.61
N GLY A 934 21.22 -9.79 21.14
CA GLY A 934 20.58 -8.52 20.81
C GLY A 934 21.36 -7.55 19.95
N TYR A 935 20.63 -6.55 19.47
CA TYR A 935 21.11 -5.41 18.71
C TYR A 935 21.29 -4.23 19.67
N VAL A 936 22.53 -3.77 19.86
CA VAL A 936 22.91 -2.85 20.96
C VAL A 936 23.55 -1.55 20.46
N VAL A 937 24.11 -1.52 19.25
CA VAL A 937 24.76 -0.35 18.62
C VAL A 937 25.88 0.24 19.48
N THR A 938 27.01 -0.45 19.51
CA THR A 938 28.19 -0.03 20.28
C THR A 938 29.44 -0.68 19.71
N LYS A 939 30.62 -0.15 20.03
CA LYS A 939 31.90 -0.83 19.79
C LYS A 939 32.29 -1.69 20.98
N PRO A 940 33.04 -2.78 20.77
CA PRO A 940 33.73 -3.47 21.84
C PRO A 940 34.65 -2.51 22.60
N TRP A 941 34.89 -2.79 23.89
CA TRP A 941 35.68 -1.97 24.81
C TRP A 941 35.14 -0.57 25.14
N ALA A 942 34.00 -0.15 24.58
CA ALA A 942 33.42 1.14 24.93
C ALA A 942 33.03 1.16 26.42
N LEU A 943 33.38 2.24 27.11
CA LEU A 943 33.14 2.40 28.55
C LEU A 943 31.78 3.07 28.79
N PRO A 944 31.16 2.90 29.97
CA PRO A 944 29.96 3.65 30.32
C PRO A 944 30.17 5.16 30.12
N PRO A 945 29.17 5.90 29.59
CA PRO A 945 27.77 5.51 29.40
C PRO A 945 27.47 4.74 28.11
N ASP A 946 28.48 4.33 27.33
CA ASP A 946 28.23 3.55 26.13
C ASP A 946 27.69 2.14 26.48
N PRO A 947 26.78 1.59 25.64
CA PRO A 947 26.09 0.34 25.94
C PRO A 947 27.00 -0.84 26.28
N TYR A 948 28.14 -0.99 25.59
CA TYR A 948 29.05 -2.12 25.82
C TYR A 948 29.51 -2.23 27.28
N GLY A 949 30.00 -1.12 27.83
CA GLY A 949 30.52 -1.05 29.19
C GLY A 949 29.44 -1.33 30.22
N ILE A 950 28.23 -0.81 29.99
CA ILE A 950 27.06 -1.07 30.86
C ILE A 950 26.72 -2.56 30.87
N MET A 951 26.66 -3.20 29.70
CA MET A 951 26.37 -4.64 29.59
C MET A 951 27.39 -5.49 30.34
N VAL A 952 28.67 -5.28 30.09
CA VAL A 952 29.74 -6.13 30.65
C VAL A 952 29.93 -5.88 32.15
N ILE A 953 30.00 -4.62 32.57
CA ILE A 953 30.33 -4.24 33.95
C ILE A 953 29.10 -4.37 34.85
N GLU A 954 28.01 -3.69 34.50
CA GLU A 954 26.81 -3.63 35.34
C GLU A 954 25.92 -4.87 35.15
N GLY A 955 25.80 -5.35 33.91
CA GLY A 955 25.07 -6.59 33.59
C GLY A 955 25.76 -7.86 34.11
N ARG A 956 27.06 -7.73 34.45
CA ARG A 956 27.91 -8.83 34.92
C ARG A 956 27.87 -10.00 33.94
N VAL A 957 28.06 -9.72 32.67
CA VAL A 957 28.10 -10.72 31.60
C VAL A 957 29.38 -10.58 30.78
N HIS A 958 29.75 -11.66 30.12
CA HIS A 958 30.93 -11.76 29.30
C HIS A 958 30.58 -11.63 27.83
N ASP A 959 31.42 -10.91 27.09
CA ASP A 959 31.32 -10.84 25.64
C ASP A 959 31.68 -12.18 24.98
N ILE A 960 30.93 -12.55 23.92
CA ILE A 960 31.17 -13.74 23.10
C ILE A 960 32.53 -13.73 22.43
N ASP A 961 33.14 -12.56 22.12
CA ASP A 961 34.54 -12.43 21.70
C ASP A 961 35.00 -10.96 21.62
N VAL A 962 35.67 -10.47 22.66
CA VAL A 962 36.13 -9.08 22.78
C VAL A 962 37.24 -8.71 21.78
N ASP A 963 37.92 -9.69 21.19
CA ASP A 963 38.94 -9.46 20.16
C ASP A 963 38.31 -9.14 18.80
N ASP A 964 37.01 -9.43 18.62
CA ASP A 964 36.25 -9.07 17.44
C ASP A 964 35.88 -7.58 17.44
N ASN A 965 36.84 -6.76 17.04
CA ASN A 965 36.75 -5.30 16.96
C ASN A 965 35.90 -4.78 15.78
N ASP A 966 35.44 -5.66 14.88
CA ASP A 966 34.61 -5.28 13.73
C ASP A 966 33.10 -5.29 14.04
N ARG A 967 32.71 -5.68 15.25
CA ARG A 967 31.30 -5.65 15.68
C ARG A 967 30.80 -4.25 15.96
N TRP A 968 29.55 -4.03 15.58
CA TRP A 968 28.85 -2.75 15.76
C TRP A 968 27.43 -2.93 16.31
N CYS A 969 26.58 -3.68 15.61
CA CYS A 969 25.16 -3.77 15.94
C CYS A 969 24.82 -4.96 16.84
N GLU A 970 25.14 -6.19 16.40
CA GLU A 970 24.69 -7.42 17.05
C GLU A 970 25.73 -7.96 18.05
N TYR A 971 25.24 -8.45 19.18
CA TYR A 971 26.04 -8.98 20.27
C TYR A 971 25.43 -10.23 20.88
N ILE A 972 26.32 -11.14 21.27
CA ILE A 972 26.02 -12.23 22.18
C ILE A 972 26.81 -11.98 23.47
N PHE A 973 26.13 -11.92 24.61
CA PHE A 973 26.77 -11.93 25.93
C PHE A 973 26.35 -13.16 26.71
N TYR A 974 27.18 -13.64 27.63
CA TYR A 974 26.87 -14.84 28.40
C TYR A 974 27.45 -14.81 29.82
N ARG A 975 26.87 -15.59 30.74
CA ARG A 975 27.42 -15.86 32.08
C ARG A 975 27.03 -17.25 32.53
N GLY A 976 27.91 -17.97 33.23
CA GLY A 976 27.58 -19.25 33.84
C GLY A 976 27.53 -20.43 32.86
N LEU A 977 28.10 -20.26 31.66
CA LEU A 977 28.24 -21.27 30.62
C LEU A 977 29.69 -21.31 30.09
N TYR A 978 30.12 -22.45 29.54
CA TYR A 978 31.37 -22.53 28.80
C TYR A 978 31.11 -22.29 27.31
N ARG A 979 31.69 -21.22 26.74
CA ARG A 979 31.69 -20.97 25.29
C ARG A 979 32.68 -21.93 24.62
N THR A 980 32.23 -22.69 23.63
CA THR A 980 33.10 -23.61 22.87
C THR A 980 33.38 -23.12 21.46
N SER A 981 32.48 -22.31 20.89
CA SER A 981 32.66 -21.77 19.54
C SER A 981 31.95 -20.43 19.35
N TYR A 982 32.43 -19.63 18.39
CA TYR A 982 31.82 -18.39 17.91
C TYR A 982 31.93 -18.30 16.38
N ALA A 983 30.87 -17.92 15.70
CA ALA A 983 30.86 -17.75 14.24
C ALA A 983 30.06 -16.51 13.81
N ARG A 984 30.53 -15.85 12.74
CA ARG A 984 29.83 -14.81 12.01
C ARG A 984 29.52 -15.32 10.61
N ILE A 985 28.27 -15.28 10.19
CA ILE A 985 27.82 -15.69 8.86
C ILE A 985 27.48 -14.45 8.06
N SER A 986 28.08 -14.30 6.87
CA SER A 986 27.84 -13.15 6.00
C SER A 986 26.35 -12.95 5.71
N ARG A 987 25.97 -11.70 5.45
CA ARG A 987 24.59 -11.29 5.09
C ARG A 987 23.97 -12.05 3.91
N GLY A 988 24.81 -12.60 3.03
CA GLY A 988 24.42 -13.38 1.86
C GLY A 988 23.40 -12.66 0.98
N ILE A 989 22.34 -13.39 0.60
CA ILE A 989 21.26 -12.87 -0.25
C ILE A 989 20.01 -12.46 0.53
N ILE A 990 19.99 -12.66 1.85
CA ILE A 990 18.76 -12.63 2.65
C ILE A 990 18.47 -11.27 3.27
N THR A 991 19.49 -10.60 3.79
CA THR A 991 19.32 -9.33 4.53
C THR A 991 20.61 -8.53 4.40
N ASP A 992 20.62 -7.33 4.97
CA ASP A 992 21.75 -6.41 5.07
C ASP A 992 22.64 -6.72 6.28
N THR A 993 22.11 -7.43 7.28
CA THR A 993 22.85 -7.86 8.48
C THR A 993 23.41 -9.28 8.37
N GLU A 994 24.51 -9.53 9.04
CA GLU A 994 25.09 -10.86 9.24
C GLU A 994 24.39 -11.60 10.39
N THR A 995 24.61 -12.91 10.50
CA THR A 995 24.14 -13.70 11.64
C THR A 995 25.30 -13.99 12.58
N GLN A 996 25.12 -13.79 13.89
CA GLN A 996 26.10 -14.21 14.89
C GLN A 996 25.65 -15.45 15.64
N ILE A 997 26.59 -16.37 15.92
CA ILE A 997 26.31 -17.66 16.55
C ILE A 997 27.33 -17.95 17.64
N GLY A 998 26.85 -18.26 18.85
CA GLY A 998 27.65 -18.79 19.95
C GLY A 998 27.25 -20.22 20.28
N GLN A 999 28.25 -21.09 20.51
CA GLN A 999 28.02 -22.45 21.00
C GLN A 999 28.43 -22.55 22.47
N PHE A 1000 27.58 -23.19 23.27
CA PHE A 1000 27.74 -23.26 24.72
C PHE A 1000 27.59 -24.68 25.26
N VAL A 1001 28.32 -24.97 26.32
CA VAL A 1001 28.18 -26.17 27.15
C VAL A 1001 27.79 -25.75 28.55
N LEU A 1002 26.75 -26.39 29.10
CA LEU A 1002 26.37 -26.21 30.50
C LEU A 1002 27.31 -26.99 31.43
N PRO A 1003 27.67 -26.43 32.60
CA PRO A 1003 28.20 -27.23 33.69
C PRO A 1003 27.26 -28.38 34.05
N LYS A 1004 27.81 -29.50 34.50
CA LYS A 1004 27.02 -30.64 34.97
C LYS A 1004 26.09 -30.20 36.11
N HIS A 1005 24.89 -30.77 36.14
CA HIS A 1005 23.87 -30.41 37.14
C HIS A 1005 24.43 -30.41 38.58
N GLY A 1006 24.25 -29.29 39.29
CA GLY A 1006 24.77 -29.08 40.64
C GLY A 1006 26.19 -28.52 40.72
N HIS A 1007 26.89 -28.32 39.60
CA HIS A 1007 28.20 -27.68 39.51
C HIS A 1007 28.10 -26.29 38.86
N ASN A 1008 29.06 -25.42 39.21
CA ASN A 1008 29.24 -24.10 38.58
C ASN A 1008 30.46 -24.13 37.65
N ILE A 1009 30.70 -23.02 36.94
CA ILE A 1009 31.96 -22.81 36.21
C ILE A 1009 33.14 -22.97 37.18
N THR A 1010 34.17 -23.71 36.77
CA THR A 1010 35.37 -23.97 37.57
C THR A 1010 36.36 -22.80 37.55
N ASP A 1011 36.57 -22.20 36.38
CA ASP A 1011 37.41 -21.02 36.19
C ASP A 1011 36.73 -20.06 35.20
N ASP A 1012 36.40 -18.86 35.68
CA ASP A 1012 35.73 -17.79 34.92
C ASP A 1012 36.68 -16.62 34.58
N SER A 1013 38.00 -16.82 34.77
CA SER A 1013 39.02 -15.83 34.41
C SER A 1013 39.06 -15.55 32.91
N LEU A 1014 39.58 -14.38 32.53
CA LEU A 1014 39.74 -14.03 31.11
C LEU A 1014 40.63 -15.05 30.38
N GLU A 1015 41.72 -15.49 30.99
CA GLU A 1015 42.65 -16.47 30.41
C GLU A 1015 41.94 -17.81 30.12
N ALA A 1016 41.15 -18.31 31.08
CA ALA A 1016 40.41 -19.56 30.93
C ALA A 1016 39.33 -19.48 29.83
N ARG A 1017 38.64 -18.34 29.71
CA ARG A 1017 37.63 -18.15 28.66
C ARG A 1017 38.24 -18.07 27.27
N TYR A 1018 39.46 -17.51 27.13
CA TYR A 1018 40.11 -17.25 25.83
C TYR A 1018 41.12 -18.33 25.40
N LEU A 1019 41.01 -19.55 25.94
CA LEU A 1019 41.79 -20.70 25.48
C LEU A 1019 41.41 -21.08 24.03
N ARG A 1020 42.02 -20.43 23.03
CA ARG A 1020 41.77 -20.71 21.61
C ARG A 1020 42.17 -22.15 21.25
N SER A 1021 41.40 -22.75 20.35
CA SER A 1021 41.66 -24.07 19.79
C SER A 1021 41.57 -24.04 18.27
N ARG A 1022 42.24 -24.99 17.63
CA ARG A 1022 41.93 -25.32 16.24
C ARG A 1022 40.73 -26.26 16.20
N LYS A 1023 40.02 -26.27 15.09
CA LYS A 1023 38.88 -27.17 14.87
C LYS A 1023 39.28 -28.64 15.01
N GLU A 1024 40.45 -29.02 14.51
CA GLU A 1024 40.97 -30.40 14.56
C GLU A 1024 41.30 -30.88 15.97
N GLU A 1025 41.44 -29.95 16.93
CA GLU A 1025 41.74 -30.23 18.33
C GLU A 1025 40.46 -30.37 19.18
N VAL A 1026 39.29 -30.01 18.65
CA VAL A 1026 38.00 -30.18 19.31
C VAL A 1026 37.21 -31.35 18.69
N PRO A 1027 36.39 -32.05 19.48
CA PRO A 1027 35.52 -33.11 18.96
C PRO A 1027 34.59 -32.65 17.83
N VAL A 1028 34.22 -33.56 16.95
CA VAL A 1028 33.43 -33.28 15.73
C VAL A 1028 32.05 -32.70 16.06
N GLU A 1029 31.47 -33.02 17.22
CA GLU A 1029 30.20 -32.44 17.66
C GLU A 1029 30.21 -30.91 17.80
N HIS A 1030 31.39 -30.30 17.97
CA HIS A 1030 31.56 -28.85 18.05
C HIS A 1030 31.73 -28.17 16.68
N TRP A 1031 31.98 -28.94 15.62
CA TRP A 1031 32.30 -28.39 14.31
C TRP A 1031 31.06 -27.77 13.67
N PHE A 1032 31.23 -26.59 13.11
CA PHE A 1032 30.22 -25.98 12.26
C PHE A 1032 30.29 -26.52 10.83
N PRO A 1033 29.20 -26.40 10.03
CA PRO A 1033 29.11 -26.95 8.68
C PRO A 1033 30.27 -26.52 7.77
N MET A 1034 30.87 -27.47 7.07
CA MET A 1034 32.07 -27.23 6.25
C MET A 1034 31.72 -26.53 4.93
N GLU A 1035 30.48 -26.60 4.50
CA GLU A 1035 29.95 -26.03 3.25
C GLU A 1035 29.97 -24.49 3.24
N TYR A 1036 30.16 -23.86 4.40
CA TYR A 1036 30.16 -22.41 4.59
C TYR A 1036 31.58 -21.78 4.61
N TYR A 1037 32.66 -22.54 4.45
CA TYR A 1037 34.06 -22.05 4.36
C TYR A 1037 34.39 -21.34 3.03
N GLY A 1038 33.38 -20.79 2.36
CA GLY A 1038 33.54 -19.96 1.17
C GLY A 1038 34.08 -18.55 1.48
N ASP A 1039 33.98 -17.66 0.50
CA ASP A 1039 34.38 -16.26 0.63
C ASP A 1039 33.46 -15.32 -0.18
N ALA A 1040 33.75 -14.01 -0.19
CA ALA A 1040 32.94 -13.02 -0.91
C ALA A 1040 32.88 -13.23 -2.43
N HIS A 1041 33.88 -13.89 -3.03
CA HIS A 1041 33.98 -14.12 -4.48
C HIS A 1041 33.38 -15.47 -4.87
N ASN A 1042 33.73 -16.52 -4.14
CA ASN A 1042 33.29 -17.89 -4.40
C ASN A 1042 31.91 -18.18 -3.80
N GLY A 1043 31.46 -17.36 -2.85
CA GLY A 1043 30.27 -17.60 -2.05
C GLY A 1043 30.42 -18.83 -1.15
N GLY A 1044 29.42 -19.08 -0.32
CA GLY A 1044 29.21 -20.39 0.31
C GLY A 1044 27.80 -20.90 -0.02
N VAL A 1045 27.08 -21.42 0.98
CA VAL A 1045 25.72 -21.91 0.77
C VAL A 1045 24.76 -20.73 0.56
N ASN A 1046 24.11 -20.66 -0.60
CA ASN A 1046 23.20 -19.56 -0.97
C ASN A 1046 23.83 -18.16 -0.81
N GLY A 1047 25.14 -18.03 -1.03
CA GLY A 1047 25.88 -16.78 -0.87
C GLY A 1047 26.29 -16.46 0.58
N HIS A 1048 25.91 -17.26 1.56
CA HIS A 1048 26.35 -17.15 2.95
C HIS A 1048 27.66 -17.92 3.16
N TYR A 1049 28.60 -17.33 3.91
CA TYR A 1049 29.90 -17.92 4.24
C TYR A 1049 30.40 -17.38 5.59
N TYR A 1050 31.40 -18.01 6.20
CA TYR A 1050 32.01 -17.51 7.43
C TYR A 1050 32.71 -16.17 7.18
N HIS A 1051 32.15 -15.11 7.74
CA HIS A 1051 32.60 -13.73 7.56
C HIS A 1051 33.55 -13.30 8.68
N VAL A 1052 34.34 -12.24 8.43
CA VAL A 1052 35.35 -11.64 9.31
C VAL A 1052 36.58 -12.49 9.59
N PHE A 1053 36.39 -13.74 10.04
CA PHE A 1053 37.49 -14.63 10.38
C PHE A 1053 37.80 -15.68 9.30
N ASN A 1054 36.92 -15.81 8.29
CA ASN A 1054 36.92 -16.89 7.29
C ASN A 1054 36.80 -18.32 7.89
N THR A 1055 36.52 -18.42 9.19
CA THR A 1055 36.33 -19.67 9.94
C THR A 1055 35.56 -19.37 11.23
N PRO A 1056 34.79 -20.30 11.79
CA PRO A 1056 34.40 -20.25 13.19
C PRO A 1056 35.65 -20.23 14.08
N LEU A 1057 35.54 -19.53 15.21
CA LEU A 1057 36.53 -19.51 16.27
C LEU A 1057 36.17 -20.59 17.29
N TYR A 1058 37.14 -21.40 17.70
CA TYR A 1058 36.95 -22.50 18.66
C TYR A 1058 37.72 -22.26 19.96
N TYR A 1059 37.19 -22.77 21.06
CA TYR A 1059 37.71 -22.59 22.41
C TYR A 1059 37.76 -23.91 23.17
N LYS A 1060 38.82 -24.09 23.97
CA LYS A 1060 38.95 -25.23 24.89
C LYS A 1060 38.17 -24.95 26.16
N ILE A 1061 37.60 -26.02 26.72
CA ILE A 1061 37.03 -25.98 28.06
C ILE A 1061 38.20 -26.03 29.07
N PRO A 1062 38.21 -25.19 30.12
CA PRO A 1062 39.28 -25.19 31.13
C PRO A 1062 39.51 -26.56 31.77
N GLU A 1063 40.77 -26.85 32.13
CA GLU A 1063 41.10 -28.09 32.84
C GLU A 1063 40.35 -28.18 34.17
N GLY A 1064 39.83 -29.36 34.49
CA GLY A 1064 39.04 -29.61 35.70
C GLY A 1064 37.56 -29.21 35.61
N ALA A 1065 37.10 -28.63 34.49
CA ALA A 1065 35.68 -28.37 34.26
C ALA A 1065 34.84 -29.66 34.33
N ILE A 1066 33.69 -29.56 35.01
CA ILE A 1066 32.74 -30.67 35.16
C ILE A 1066 31.55 -30.38 34.25
N VAL A 1067 31.59 -30.96 33.06
CA VAL A 1067 30.62 -30.76 31.95
C VAL A 1067 29.99 -32.06 31.50
#